data_AF-A0A5N6NH18-F1
#
_entry.id   AF-A0A5N6NH18-F1
#
_cell.length_a   1.000
_cell.length_b   1.000
_cell.length_c   1.000
_cell.angle_alpha   90.00
_cell.angle_beta   90.00
_cell.angle_gamma   90.00
#
_symmetry.space_group_name_H-M   'P 1'
#
loop_
_entity.id
_entity.type
_entity.pdbx_description
1 polymer ?
#
loop_
_entity_poly.entity_id
_entity_poly.type
_entity_poly.pdbx_seq_one_letter_code
_entity_poly.pdbx_strand_id
1 'polypeptide(L)'
;MLSKKASLVSHGEDSLYFVGLQEYEKNPYDPVHNPSGIIQMGLAENQMSMDLLESWVSKNSEVTEFKEDGCSKFKELALFQDYHGLPSLKKELAEFMEEVRGNRVRLDPNKIVLTAGSTCANEILMFCLAETGDAFLIPTPYYPGYDRDLKWRTGAEIIPIQCSSSNGFRVTKTALTEAYKQAQKLNLNVKGVLITNPSNPLGTTMIQEEIDIIFNFCMEKLIHIVSDEIFSATVFSSPNFISILESLQHKNLQNSVVKNLVHVVSSLSKDLGLPGFRVGMIYSNNEAVISTATKMSSFGLISSQTQHLVSNILADKKFMKIYMKENIKRLKKRREMLVCMLKKIKIHCLRSNAGLFCWVDMRHLLSSNTFEAELELWNKILFDIKLNISPGSSFHCSEPGWFRICFANVSKETLHISLQRMKLFLEQTSRCNKDGHRSVNLLGSSRAYVNLFVERRKIGIRNDLTSFRLAQLQPGQKNHYFFDRLVPSAGWLVKAWEASDDDIYACGGIDGVVFIRLIVFCIRIFSVAAVLCIFIVLPVNLFGQAIDQTTPDSQMDIFTIRNVQEGSTGLWAHFFALYVISICSYVLLYIEFKNVARMRLEQVIRFPRKPSHFTVLVRGIPSYPGESYSEAVRRHFSSFYNISYLAHQMVYRSGTIQKLMMETEKMYKVLKETPINQYVQPINLESLPPSNPLKMVATETENTFKKHKHKSDVKNQECAAAFVFFRTRYAAMVASHTIQSKDPMLWVTDFAPEPHDVYWANLCIPYRYLWIRKTLVFIGTILFSVWFLLPTTIVQGLVNIAQLETTFPILRGISQRNYANIISGYLPSLVLTCFVLLVPPVMLMFATLEGSVSRSVRKKSACCKAIIFFFWNIFFYNLFTGTWWDRMNKITVTGLKDMATLLGNLIPGQAPFFMTYIMTTGWASLAYELMQPFVLLVNWIYQFVLMRKEGYGDLYTFPYHTEVPRALLFSLLGFTFCILAPLILPFLLIYYFFAYFVYRNQILNVYITRYNTNGSYWPVAHNASIFSLIVMQAVASIIFGQKRLGTASAFAFILIIFTSLFNLYCRHRFLPLFTNKAAQDLIEMDRHDEHSGKLEEVLLRLLSSYNKVGSYSGNHPTDLLSAEYKKYSDDASHKM
;
A
#
# COMPACT_ATOMS: atom_id res chain seq x y z
N MET A 1 -1.37 7.07 -15.13
CA MET A 1 0.03 6.58 -15.16
C MET A 1 0.96 7.76 -15.17
N LEU A 2 2.04 7.70 -14.38
CA LEU A 2 3.17 8.63 -14.46
C LEU A 2 4.22 8.08 -15.45
N SER A 3 5.03 8.93 -16.06
CA SER A 3 6.09 8.48 -16.98
C SER A 3 7.15 7.65 -16.24
N LYS A 4 7.87 6.76 -16.95
CA LYS A 4 8.98 5.98 -16.37
C LYS A 4 10.00 6.85 -15.63
N LYS A 5 10.25 8.05 -16.16
CA LYS A 5 11.12 9.07 -15.57
C LYS A 5 10.56 9.59 -14.24
N ALA A 6 9.26 9.83 -14.16
CA ALA A 6 8.57 10.28 -12.96
C ALA A 6 8.30 9.16 -11.92
N SER A 7 8.32 7.88 -12.31
CA SER A 7 8.09 6.74 -11.40
C SER A 7 9.36 6.05 -10.89
N LEU A 8 10.55 6.49 -11.34
CA LEU A 8 11.84 6.00 -10.86
C LEU A 8 12.09 6.45 -9.42
N VAL A 9 12.40 5.50 -8.53
CA VAL A 9 12.78 5.72 -7.12
C VAL A 9 14.12 6.45 -6.98
N SER A 10 14.83 6.70 -8.09
CA SER A 10 16.07 7.50 -8.12
C SER A 10 15.86 9.01 -7.93
N HIS A 11 14.67 9.46 -7.52
CA HIS A 11 14.39 10.87 -7.21
C HIS A 11 15.21 11.41 -6.02
N GLY A 12 15.76 10.55 -5.15
CA GLY A 12 16.59 10.97 -4.01
C GLY A 12 15.81 11.53 -2.80
N GLU A 13 14.48 11.64 -2.90
CA GLU A 13 13.57 12.02 -1.79
C GLU A 13 13.55 11.02 -0.64
N ASP A 14 14.01 9.79 -0.84
CA ASP A 14 14.11 8.78 0.21
C ASP A 14 15.36 8.94 1.10
N SER A 15 16.23 9.93 0.84
CA SER A 15 17.39 10.20 1.69
C SER A 15 16.97 10.72 3.08
N LEU A 16 17.74 10.38 4.11
CA LEU A 16 17.46 10.78 5.50
C LEU A 16 17.35 12.31 5.66
N TYR A 17 17.99 13.05 4.76
CA TYR A 17 17.84 14.49 4.60
C TYR A 17 16.38 14.94 4.45
N PHE A 18 15.63 14.34 3.51
CA PHE A 18 14.23 14.69 3.26
C PHE A 18 13.28 14.00 4.25
N VAL A 19 13.62 12.81 4.75
CA VAL A 19 12.84 12.12 5.79
C VAL A 19 12.74 12.98 7.05
N GLY A 20 13.86 13.56 7.51
CA GLY A 20 13.85 14.45 8.68
C GLY A 20 12.93 15.67 8.50
N LEU A 21 12.86 16.21 7.28
CA LEU A 21 11.93 17.30 6.93
C LEU A 21 10.46 16.83 6.97
N GLN A 22 10.16 15.66 6.39
CA GLN A 22 8.80 15.09 6.41
C GLN A 22 8.32 14.80 7.84
N GLU A 23 9.19 14.31 8.72
CA GLU A 23 8.83 14.08 10.13
C GLU A 23 8.62 15.39 10.89
N TYR A 24 9.43 16.42 10.61
CA TYR A 24 9.19 17.77 11.13
C TYR A 24 7.82 18.31 10.70
N GLU A 25 7.44 18.18 9.42
CA GLU A 25 6.15 18.67 8.91
C GLU A 25 4.94 18.01 9.58
N LYS A 26 5.08 16.76 10.05
CA LYS A 26 4.04 16.06 10.81
C LYS A 26 3.90 16.55 12.25
N ASN A 27 4.97 17.11 12.84
CA ASN A 27 5.00 17.53 14.23
C ASN A 27 5.92 18.75 14.44
N PRO A 28 5.59 19.92 13.88
CA PRO A 28 6.44 21.09 13.94
C PRO A 28 6.43 21.71 15.35
N TYR A 29 7.61 22.11 15.84
CA TYR A 29 7.74 22.88 17.06
C TYR A 29 7.12 24.28 16.91
N ASP A 30 6.31 24.66 17.90
CA ASP A 30 5.86 26.03 18.10
C ASP A 30 6.01 26.39 19.58
N PRO A 31 6.57 27.55 19.94
CA PRO A 31 6.84 27.89 21.34
C PRO A 31 5.58 27.97 22.22
N VAL A 32 4.40 28.19 21.62
CA VAL A 32 3.12 28.37 22.33
C VAL A 32 2.21 27.17 22.12
N HIS A 33 1.99 26.77 20.86
CA HIS A 33 1.01 25.77 20.47
C HIS A 33 1.56 24.34 20.51
N ASN A 34 2.87 24.14 20.33
CA ASN A 34 3.49 22.81 20.35
C ASN A 34 4.95 22.85 20.86
N PRO A 35 5.17 23.16 22.16
CA PRO A 35 6.51 23.29 22.72
C PRO A 35 7.26 21.96 22.80
N SER A 36 6.58 20.83 22.58
CA SER A 36 7.16 19.47 22.48
C SER A 36 7.45 19.03 21.04
N GLY A 37 7.13 19.86 20.04
CA GLY A 37 7.33 19.53 18.63
C GLY A 37 8.80 19.45 18.22
N ILE A 38 9.03 19.00 16.99
CA ILE A 38 10.36 18.86 16.36
C ILE A 38 10.86 20.25 15.93
N ILE A 39 12.06 20.64 16.35
CA ILE A 39 12.68 21.89 15.90
C ILE A 39 13.42 21.62 14.58
N GLN A 40 13.13 22.42 13.56
CA GLN A 40 13.78 22.34 12.25
C GLN A 40 15.18 22.96 12.29
N MET A 41 16.23 22.14 12.22
CA MET A 41 17.63 22.58 12.07
C MET A 41 18.36 21.81 10.96
N GLY A 42 17.62 21.11 10.10
CA GLY A 42 18.12 20.34 8.97
C GLY A 42 18.03 21.11 7.65
N LEU A 43 17.22 22.17 7.55
CA LEU A 43 17.05 22.97 6.33
C LEU A 43 17.98 24.19 6.32
N ALA A 44 18.76 24.38 5.26
CA ALA A 44 19.66 25.52 5.12
C ALA A 44 18.91 26.75 4.62
N GLU A 45 18.17 27.43 5.50
CA GLU A 45 17.42 28.64 5.19
C GLU A 45 17.94 29.83 6.00
N ASN A 46 18.03 31.01 5.36
CA ASN A 46 18.49 32.22 6.02
C ASN A 46 17.28 33.09 6.38
N GLN A 47 16.90 33.09 7.66
CA GLN A 47 15.81 33.92 8.19
C GLN A 47 16.36 35.09 9.02
N MET A 48 17.67 35.34 9.00
CA MET A 48 18.33 36.21 9.98
C MET A 48 17.99 37.70 9.85
N SER A 49 17.58 38.14 8.65
CA SER A 49 17.43 39.57 8.32
C SER A 49 16.14 39.89 7.57
N MET A 50 15.08 39.09 7.79
CA MET A 50 13.78 39.28 7.12
C MET A 50 13.12 40.63 7.48
N ASP A 51 13.30 41.08 8.73
CA ASP A 51 12.86 42.38 9.23
C ASP A 51 13.33 43.56 8.36
N LEU A 52 14.55 43.48 7.80
CA LEU A 52 15.09 44.53 6.94
C LEU A 52 14.39 44.55 5.57
N LEU A 53 14.12 43.37 5.00
CA LEU A 53 13.42 43.24 3.72
C LEU A 53 11.95 43.65 3.85
N GLU A 54 11.26 43.22 4.91
CA GLU A 54 9.89 43.64 5.22
C GLU A 54 9.79 45.16 5.38
N SER A 55 10.75 45.78 6.11
CA SER A 55 10.82 47.22 6.24
C SER A 55 11.04 47.92 4.90
N TRP A 56 11.93 47.39 4.04
CA TRP A 56 12.17 47.96 2.72
C TRP A 56 10.91 47.88 1.85
N VAL A 57 10.23 46.73 1.82
CA VAL A 57 8.99 46.55 1.03
C VAL A 57 7.91 47.51 1.52
N SER A 58 7.73 47.66 2.83
CA SER A 58 6.73 48.59 3.40
C SER A 58 6.97 50.07 3.02
N LYS A 59 8.24 50.47 2.84
CA LYS A 59 8.62 51.83 2.46
C LYS A 59 8.56 52.09 0.95
N ASN A 60 8.59 51.02 0.15
CA ASN A 60 8.61 51.07 -1.31
C ASN A 60 7.35 50.41 -1.89
N SER A 61 6.17 50.73 -1.34
CA SER A 61 4.91 50.11 -1.72
C SER A 61 4.57 50.33 -3.20
N GLU A 62 5.03 51.43 -3.80
CA GLU A 62 4.86 51.71 -5.24
C GLU A 62 5.43 50.60 -6.13
N VAL A 63 6.57 50.00 -5.74
CA VAL A 63 7.19 48.87 -6.46
C VAL A 63 6.27 47.64 -6.44
N THR A 64 5.62 47.37 -5.30
CA THR A 64 4.66 46.26 -5.17
C THR A 64 3.32 46.54 -5.84
N GLU A 65 2.94 47.81 -6.00
CA GLU A 65 1.76 48.27 -6.74
C GLU A 65 2.01 48.39 -8.25
N PHE A 66 3.20 48.01 -8.73
CA PHE A 66 3.61 48.14 -10.13
C PHE A 66 3.56 49.59 -10.65
N LYS A 67 4.02 50.54 -9.83
CA LYS A 67 4.14 51.95 -10.19
C LYS A 67 5.61 52.35 -10.27
N GLU A 68 5.92 53.20 -11.23
CA GLU A 68 7.21 53.88 -11.35
C GLU A 68 6.93 55.34 -11.72
N ASP A 69 7.43 56.29 -10.92
CA ASP A 69 7.16 57.73 -11.07
C ASP A 69 5.66 58.07 -11.16
N GLY A 70 4.82 57.39 -10.37
CA GLY A 70 3.37 57.58 -10.37
C GLY A 70 2.61 56.98 -11.55
N CYS A 71 3.31 56.43 -12.56
CA CYS A 71 2.71 55.75 -13.71
C CYS A 71 2.62 54.24 -13.49
N SER A 72 1.53 53.60 -13.95
CA SER A 72 1.39 52.15 -13.86
C SER A 72 2.26 51.42 -14.90
N LYS A 73 3.15 50.54 -14.43
CA LYS A 73 3.90 49.57 -15.22
C LYS A 73 3.19 48.23 -15.39
N PHE A 74 1.93 48.12 -14.94
CA PHE A 74 1.18 46.88 -15.01
C PHE A 74 1.15 46.30 -16.43
N LYS A 75 0.90 47.13 -17.45
CA LYS A 75 0.86 46.67 -18.85
C LYS A 75 2.21 46.14 -19.33
N GLU A 76 3.32 46.77 -18.93
CA GLU A 76 4.67 46.32 -19.30
C GLU A 76 5.00 44.96 -18.66
N LEU A 77 4.63 44.77 -17.39
CA LEU A 77 4.92 43.55 -16.64
C LEU A 77 3.94 42.39 -16.92
N ALA A 78 2.70 42.70 -17.32
CA ALA A 78 1.67 41.69 -17.58
C ALA A 78 1.74 41.07 -18.99
N LEU A 79 2.40 41.75 -19.95
CA LEU A 79 2.57 41.25 -21.31
C LEU A 79 3.67 40.18 -21.40
N PHE A 80 3.68 39.43 -22.51
CA PHE A 80 4.61 38.32 -22.72
C PHE A 80 6.07 38.79 -22.57
N GLN A 81 6.79 38.17 -21.64
CA GLN A 81 8.17 38.50 -21.34
C GLN A 81 9.14 37.63 -22.13
N ASP A 82 10.22 38.23 -22.62
CA ASP A 82 11.34 37.52 -23.25
C ASP A 82 11.92 36.46 -22.31
N TYR A 83 12.28 35.29 -22.85
CA TYR A 83 12.96 34.20 -22.17
C TYR A 83 14.33 34.60 -21.62
N HIS A 84 14.94 35.66 -22.16
CA HIS A 84 16.15 36.25 -21.58
C HIS A 84 15.89 36.96 -20.24
N GLY A 85 14.64 37.27 -19.89
CA GLY A 85 14.24 38.00 -18.69
C GLY A 85 14.55 39.51 -18.75
N LEU A 86 14.24 40.23 -17.67
CA LEU A 86 14.40 41.69 -17.60
C LEU A 86 15.89 42.07 -17.65
N PRO A 87 16.29 42.95 -18.59
CA PRO A 87 17.66 43.47 -18.63
C PRO A 87 18.08 44.17 -17.33
N SER A 88 17.15 44.86 -16.67
CA SER A 88 17.37 45.52 -15.38
C SER A 88 17.81 44.53 -14.31
N LEU A 89 17.08 43.41 -14.14
CA LEU A 89 17.44 42.39 -13.16
C LEU A 89 18.81 41.77 -13.46
N LYS A 90 19.10 41.46 -14.72
CA LYS A 90 20.40 40.89 -15.12
C LYS A 90 21.56 41.81 -14.78
N LYS A 91 21.41 43.10 -15.05
CA LYS A 91 22.39 44.13 -14.70
C LYS A 91 22.61 44.18 -13.19
N GLU A 92 21.53 44.28 -12.42
CA GLU A 92 21.62 44.38 -10.96
C GLU A 92 22.18 43.10 -10.31
N LEU A 93 21.85 41.92 -10.84
CA LEU A 93 22.45 40.66 -10.42
C LEU A 93 23.95 40.60 -10.74
N ALA A 94 24.36 41.02 -11.94
CA ALA A 94 25.78 41.06 -12.31
C ALA A 94 26.56 41.93 -11.32
N GLU A 95 26.12 43.18 -11.10
CA GLU A 95 26.75 44.13 -10.19
C GLU A 95 26.80 43.61 -8.74
N PHE A 96 25.69 43.07 -8.22
CA PHE A 96 25.65 42.47 -6.89
C PHE A 96 26.68 41.35 -6.73
N MET A 97 26.78 40.49 -7.74
CA MET A 97 27.68 39.33 -7.72
C MET A 97 29.15 39.75 -7.89
N GLU A 98 29.45 40.83 -8.61
CA GLU A 98 30.77 41.46 -8.61
C GLU A 98 31.12 41.99 -7.22
N GLU A 99 30.20 42.70 -6.56
CA GLU A 99 30.41 43.28 -5.22
C GLU A 99 30.68 42.20 -4.16
N VAL A 100 29.91 41.10 -4.17
CA VAL A 100 30.12 39.94 -3.28
C VAL A 100 31.51 39.31 -3.47
N ARG A 101 32.07 39.38 -4.68
CA ARG A 101 33.45 38.97 -5.01
C ARG A 101 34.47 40.07 -4.81
N GLY A 102 34.12 41.16 -4.13
CA GLY A 102 35.02 42.30 -3.88
C GLY A 102 35.47 43.00 -5.15
N ASN A 103 34.66 43.00 -6.21
CA ASN A 103 34.93 43.58 -7.53
C ASN A 103 36.19 43.03 -8.22
N ARG A 104 36.65 41.84 -7.82
CA ARG A 104 37.81 41.20 -8.44
C ARG A 104 37.48 40.66 -9.83
N VAL A 105 36.26 40.17 -10.02
CA VAL A 105 35.75 39.63 -11.30
C VAL A 105 34.71 40.58 -11.88
N ARG A 106 34.67 40.70 -13.22
CA ARG A 106 33.59 41.38 -13.95
C ARG A 106 32.65 40.36 -14.61
N LEU A 107 31.35 40.59 -14.52
CA LEU A 107 30.30 39.74 -15.08
C LEU A 107 29.51 40.55 -16.13
N ASP A 108 29.55 40.10 -17.37
CA ASP A 108 28.69 40.64 -18.44
C ASP A 108 27.23 40.20 -18.23
N PRO A 109 26.27 41.12 -18.06
CA PRO A 109 24.85 40.80 -17.89
C PRO A 109 24.26 39.97 -19.03
N ASN A 110 24.79 40.08 -20.25
CA ASN A 110 24.29 39.32 -21.40
C ASN A 110 24.65 37.83 -21.33
N LYS A 111 25.66 37.49 -20.52
CA LYS A 111 26.12 36.11 -20.28
C LYS A 111 25.43 35.42 -19.11
N ILE A 112 24.46 36.10 -18.51
CA ILE A 112 23.62 35.57 -17.44
C ILE A 112 22.37 34.91 -18.03
N VAL A 113 22.09 33.70 -17.59
CA VAL A 113 20.80 33.01 -17.81
C VAL A 113 20.06 32.96 -16.49
N LEU A 114 18.84 33.48 -16.45
CA LEU A 114 18.00 33.47 -15.27
C LEU A 114 17.30 32.12 -15.11
N THR A 115 17.19 31.63 -13.89
CA THR A 115 16.60 30.32 -13.58
C THR A 115 15.75 30.37 -12.31
N ALA A 116 14.82 29.43 -12.16
CA ALA A 116 14.04 29.23 -10.94
C ALA A 116 14.90 28.67 -9.76
N GLY A 117 15.91 29.43 -9.32
CA GLY A 117 16.88 29.06 -8.28
C GLY A 117 18.04 28.17 -8.75
N SER A 118 19.00 27.90 -7.86
CA SER A 118 20.20 27.12 -8.18
C SER A 118 19.94 25.64 -8.52
N THR A 119 18.93 25.01 -7.91
CA THR A 119 18.53 23.63 -8.29
C THR A 119 18.19 23.55 -9.77
N CYS A 120 17.40 24.50 -10.29
CA CYS A 120 17.05 24.56 -11.71
C CYS A 120 18.29 24.91 -12.57
N ALA A 121 19.17 25.80 -12.10
CA ALA A 121 20.40 26.14 -12.79
C ALA A 121 21.34 24.93 -12.97
N ASN A 122 21.58 24.19 -11.89
CA ASN A 122 22.41 22.99 -11.91
C ASN A 122 21.85 21.93 -12.87
N GLU A 123 20.54 21.70 -12.82
CA GLU A 123 19.89 20.74 -13.71
C GLU A 123 19.94 21.17 -15.19
N ILE A 124 19.68 22.46 -15.49
CA ILE A 124 19.80 22.99 -16.86
C ILE A 124 21.24 22.84 -17.38
N LEU A 125 22.24 23.13 -16.54
CA LEU A 125 23.64 22.89 -16.91
C LEU A 125 23.90 21.41 -17.21
N MET A 126 23.39 20.49 -16.41
CA MET A 126 23.56 19.06 -16.69
C MET A 126 22.89 18.66 -18.01
N PHE A 127 21.69 19.17 -18.31
CA PHE A 127 21.05 18.95 -19.61
C PHE A 127 21.85 19.54 -20.78
N CYS A 128 22.60 20.62 -20.57
CA CYS A 128 23.42 21.23 -21.61
C CYS A 128 24.75 20.49 -21.82
N LEU A 129 25.27 19.81 -20.79
CA LEU A 129 26.66 19.33 -20.74
C LEU A 129 26.80 17.79 -20.74
N ALA A 130 25.76 17.05 -20.36
CA ALA A 130 25.84 15.61 -20.15
C ALA A 130 24.63 14.86 -20.71
N GLU A 131 24.90 13.62 -21.12
CA GLU A 131 23.92 12.63 -21.54
C GLU A 131 23.97 11.39 -20.63
N THR A 132 23.06 10.44 -20.86
CA THR A 132 23.13 9.15 -20.18
C THR A 132 24.44 8.42 -20.52
N GLY A 133 25.19 8.01 -19.50
CA GLY A 133 26.53 7.40 -19.64
C GLY A 133 27.69 8.38 -19.37
N ASP A 134 27.39 9.67 -19.19
CA ASP A 134 28.35 10.66 -18.73
C ASP A 134 28.33 10.81 -17.20
N ALA A 135 29.41 11.38 -16.64
CA ALA A 135 29.53 11.61 -15.21
C ALA A 135 30.19 12.95 -14.84
N PHE A 136 29.83 13.47 -13.67
CA PHE A 136 30.51 14.59 -13.01
C PHE A 136 31.20 14.14 -11.72
N LEU A 137 32.39 14.68 -11.46
CA LEU A 137 33.12 14.43 -10.21
C LEU A 137 32.73 15.49 -9.16
N ILE A 138 32.43 15.06 -7.93
CA ILE A 138 31.96 15.97 -6.86
C ILE A 138 32.68 15.68 -5.53
N PRO A 139 33.32 16.68 -4.87
CA PRO A 139 33.93 16.52 -3.55
C PRO A 139 32.96 16.09 -2.47
N THR A 140 33.28 15.02 -1.72
CA THR A 140 32.50 14.62 -0.54
C THR A 140 33.02 15.32 0.73
N PRO A 141 32.14 15.67 1.68
CA PRO A 141 30.68 15.58 1.62
C PRO A 141 30.05 16.67 0.73
N TYR A 142 28.95 16.34 0.04
CA TYR A 142 28.22 17.27 -0.84
C TYR A 142 26.71 17.31 -0.57
N TYR A 143 26.04 18.32 -1.13
CA TYR A 143 24.60 18.52 -0.99
C TYR A 143 23.78 17.32 -1.51
N PRO A 144 22.93 16.67 -0.68
CA PRO A 144 22.23 15.43 -1.06
C PRO A 144 21.24 15.64 -2.23
N GLY A 145 20.76 16.87 -2.42
CA GLY A 145 19.88 17.17 -3.53
C GLY A 145 20.56 17.06 -4.90
N TYR A 146 21.90 17.02 -5.00
CA TYR A 146 22.56 16.79 -6.29
C TYR A 146 22.25 15.42 -6.88
N ASP A 147 22.00 14.38 -6.08
CA ASP A 147 21.58 13.09 -6.60
C ASP A 147 20.28 13.20 -7.40
N ARG A 148 19.35 14.05 -6.93
CA ARG A 148 18.12 14.38 -7.65
C ARG A 148 18.39 15.33 -8.82
N ASP A 149 18.97 16.48 -8.50
CA ASP A 149 19.08 17.66 -9.37
C ASP A 149 19.94 17.35 -10.61
N LEU A 150 20.96 16.50 -10.46
CA LEU A 150 21.90 16.20 -11.54
C LEU A 150 21.62 14.88 -12.24
N LYS A 151 21.05 13.86 -11.57
CA LYS A 151 20.93 12.50 -12.14
C LYS A 151 19.54 12.18 -12.64
N TRP A 152 18.50 12.55 -11.89
CA TRP A 152 17.15 12.00 -12.06
C TRP A 152 16.58 12.24 -13.46
N ARG A 153 16.69 13.48 -13.95
CA ARG A 153 16.17 13.81 -15.28
C ARG A 153 17.21 13.75 -16.41
N THR A 154 18.49 13.85 -16.15
CA THR A 154 19.51 13.85 -17.22
C THR A 154 20.04 12.44 -17.51
N GLY A 155 20.00 11.53 -16.53
CA GLY A 155 20.66 10.23 -16.60
C GLY A 155 22.18 10.30 -16.41
N ALA A 156 22.73 11.46 -16.05
CA ALA A 156 24.14 11.60 -15.70
C ALA A 156 24.45 10.94 -14.34
N GLU A 157 25.68 10.49 -14.16
CA GLU A 157 26.16 9.89 -12.91
C GLU A 157 27.04 10.84 -12.10
N ILE A 158 27.11 10.62 -10.79
CA ILE A 158 27.99 11.36 -9.87
C ILE A 158 29.07 10.41 -9.39
N ILE A 159 30.33 10.81 -9.50
CA ILE A 159 31.46 10.08 -8.95
C ILE A 159 32.10 10.91 -7.81
N PRO A 160 32.10 10.40 -6.57
CA PRO A 160 32.58 11.16 -5.43
C PRO A 160 34.11 11.30 -5.43
N ILE A 161 34.60 12.52 -5.24
CA ILE A 161 35.99 12.81 -4.91
C ILE A 161 36.11 12.69 -3.38
N GLN A 162 36.64 11.56 -2.92
CA GLN A 162 36.66 11.22 -1.51
C GLN A 162 37.61 12.13 -0.71
N CYS A 163 37.04 12.99 0.14
CA CYS A 163 37.81 13.82 1.07
C CYS A 163 37.63 13.32 2.52
N SER A 164 38.63 13.52 3.37
CA SER A 164 38.67 12.99 4.75
C SER A 164 38.72 14.10 5.79
N SER A 165 38.18 13.87 6.98
CA SER A 165 38.30 14.82 8.09
C SER A 165 39.74 15.06 8.54
N SER A 166 40.67 14.13 8.25
CA SER A 166 42.10 14.23 8.59
C SER A 166 42.77 15.50 8.03
N ASN A 167 42.32 16.00 6.88
CA ASN A 167 42.78 17.26 6.28
C ASN A 167 41.70 18.35 6.27
N GLY A 168 40.60 18.18 7.01
CA GLY A 168 39.46 19.09 7.03
C GLY A 168 38.56 18.99 5.80
N PHE A 169 38.49 17.83 5.16
CA PHE A 169 37.74 17.55 3.93
C PHE A 169 38.20 18.37 2.71
N ARG A 170 39.49 18.70 2.68
CA ARG A 170 40.09 19.49 1.60
C ARG A 170 40.36 18.63 0.37
N VAL A 171 40.15 19.19 -0.82
CA VAL A 171 40.34 18.47 -2.08
C VAL A 171 41.83 18.29 -2.35
N THR A 172 42.22 17.07 -2.73
CA THR A 172 43.61 16.73 -3.07
C THR A 172 43.72 16.24 -4.51
N LYS A 173 44.90 16.43 -5.13
CA LYS A 173 45.16 15.95 -6.49
C LYS A 173 45.01 14.43 -6.61
N THR A 174 45.39 13.68 -5.57
CA THR A 174 45.27 12.23 -5.52
C THR A 174 43.81 11.79 -5.53
N ALA A 175 42.98 12.31 -4.63
CA ALA A 175 41.55 11.98 -4.58
C ALA A 175 40.82 12.31 -5.90
N LEU A 176 41.15 13.46 -6.52
CA LEU A 176 40.58 13.86 -7.80
C LEU A 176 40.97 12.90 -8.95
N THR A 177 42.24 12.47 -8.97
CA THR A 177 42.74 11.52 -9.98
C THR A 177 42.14 10.12 -9.77
N GLU A 178 41.94 9.69 -8.53
CA GLU A 178 41.31 8.41 -8.20
C GLU A 178 39.84 8.38 -8.61
N ALA A 179 39.09 9.44 -8.33
CA ALA A 179 37.70 9.57 -8.78
C ALA A 179 37.58 9.49 -10.32
N TYR A 180 38.48 10.15 -11.05
CA TYR A 180 38.53 10.07 -12.51
C TYR A 180 38.81 8.64 -13.00
N LYS A 181 39.79 7.94 -12.40
CA LYS A 181 40.08 6.53 -12.73
C LYS A 181 38.91 5.61 -12.38
N GLN A 182 38.19 5.88 -11.30
CA GLN A 182 37.00 5.12 -10.92
C GLN A 182 35.88 5.28 -11.97
N ALA A 183 35.66 6.50 -12.48
CA ALA A 183 34.70 6.73 -13.56
C ALA A 183 35.06 5.93 -14.82
N GLN A 184 36.35 5.91 -15.19
CA GLN A 184 36.84 5.10 -16.33
C GLN A 184 36.59 3.60 -16.14
N LYS A 185 36.81 3.06 -14.93
CA LYS A 185 36.52 1.65 -14.60
C LYS A 185 35.04 1.29 -14.72
N LEU A 186 34.16 2.26 -14.50
CA LEU A 186 32.71 2.10 -14.63
C LEU A 186 32.21 2.34 -16.07
N ASN A 187 33.11 2.53 -17.03
CA ASN A 187 32.81 2.89 -18.42
C ASN A 187 31.98 4.19 -18.54
N LEU A 188 32.22 5.15 -17.65
CA LEU A 188 31.58 6.46 -17.66
C LEU A 188 32.51 7.51 -18.26
N ASN A 189 31.94 8.39 -19.07
CA ASN A 189 32.68 9.50 -19.66
C ASN A 189 32.59 10.75 -18.76
N VAL A 190 33.72 11.18 -18.20
CA VAL A 190 33.75 12.32 -17.28
C VAL A 190 33.61 13.62 -18.06
N LYS A 191 32.49 14.33 -17.86
CA LYS A 191 32.22 15.62 -18.51
C LYS A 191 32.73 16.82 -17.72
N GLY A 192 32.92 16.69 -16.41
CA GLY A 192 33.42 17.80 -15.61
C GLY A 192 33.52 17.52 -14.12
N VAL A 193 33.89 18.58 -13.39
CA VAL A 193 33.91 18.63 -11.93
C VAL A 193 32.88 19.65 -11.48
N LEU A 194 32.01 19.27 -10.54
CA LEU A 194 31.09 20.19 -9.88
C LEU A 194 31.55 20.41 -8.44
N ILE A 195 31.69 21.68 -8.05
CA ILE A 195 32.04 22.09 -6.69
C ILE A 195 31.01 23.04 -6.13
N THR A 196 30.81 23.00 -4.82
CA THR A 196 30.06 24.03 -4.09
C THR A 196 31.06 24.84 -3.26
N ASN A 197 31.15 26.14 -3.51
CA ASN A 197 32.07 27.03 -2.78
C ASN A 197 31.39 28.37 -2.48
N PRO A 198 31.15 28.73 -1.20
CA PRO A 198 31.40 27.95 0.01
C PRO A 198 30.67 26.60 0.08
N SER A 199 31.29 25.62 0.74
CA SER A 199 30.82 24.23 0.76
C SER A 199 29.52 24.03 1.54
N ASN A 200 28.64 23.21 0.97
CA ASN A 200 27.52 22.57 1.65
C ASN A 200 27.77 21.05 1.68
N PRO A 201 28.06 20.46 2.85
CA PRO A 201 27.64 20.90 4.18
C PRO A 201 28.72 21.50 5.10
N LEU A 202 29.95 21.73 4.64
CA LEU A 202 31.08 22.06 5.54
C LEU A 202 31.03 23.49 6.10
N GLY A 203 30.46 24.44 5.36
CA GLY A 203 30.47 25.87 5.72
C GLY A 203 31.86 26.50 5.59
N THR A 204 32.71 25.95 4.74
CA THR A 204 34.07 26.40 4.50
C THR A 204 34.22 26.93 3.07
N THR A 205 35.01 27.99 2.90
CA THR A 205 35.48 28.42 1.58
C THR A 205 36.70 27.60 1.16
N MET A 206 36.81 27.28 -0.13
CA MET A 206 38.05 26.72 -0.70
C MET A 206 39.14 27.79 -0.72
N ILE A 207 40.38 27.38 -0.46
CA ILE A 207 41.55 28.26 -0.64
C ILE A 207 42.12 28.12 -2.05
N GLN A 208 42.99 29.06 -2.42
CA GLN A 208 43.53 29.19 -3.78
C GLN A 208 44.17 27.89 -4.28
N GLU A 209 44.90 27.19 -3.43
CA GLU A 209 45.58 25.93 -3.78
C GLU A 209 44.59 24.83 -4.20
N GLU A 210 43.42 24.73 -3.56
CA GLU A 210 42.39 23.75 -3.93
C GLU A 210 41.72 24.10 -5.25
N ILE A 211 41.43 25.40 -5.44
CA ILE A 211 40.87 25.91 -6.69
C ILE A 211 41.85 25.64 -7.84
N ASP A 212 43.15 25.86 -7.63
CA ASP A 212 44.18 25.58 -8.63
C ASP A 212 44.32 24.09 -8.96
N ILE A 213 44.21 23.20 -7.97
CA ILE A 213 44.21 21.74 -8.20
C ILE A 213 43.05 21.35 -9.13
N ILE A 214 41.83 21.79 -8.82
CA ILE A 214 40.64 21.47 -9.61
C ILE A 214 40.73 22.10 -11.00
N PHE A 215 41.08 23.38 -11.06
CA PHE A 215 41.18 24.13 -12.29
C PHE A 215 42.19 23.47 -13.24
N ASN A 216 43.43 23.27 -12.79
CA ASN A 216 44.49 22.68 -13.62
C ASN A 216 44.13 21.27 -14.11
N PHE A 217 43.51 20.45 -13.25
CA PHE A 217 43.04 19.12 -13.62
C PHE A 217 41.99 19.18 -14.75
N CYS A 218 40.99 20.07 -14.63
CA CYS A 218 39.97 20.21 -15.64
C CYS A 218 40.51 20.76 -16.97
N MET A 219 41.47 21.69 -16.92
CA MET A 219 42.14 22.17 -18.13
C MET A 219 42.96 21.06 -18.79
N GLU A 220 43.69 20.24 -18.02
CA GLU A 220 44.49 19.12 -18.54
C GLU A 220 43.62 18.06 -19.23
N LYS A 221 42.45 17.77 -18.66
CA LYS A 221 41.50 16.80 -19.23
C LYS A 221 40.52 17.38 -20.24
N LEU A 222 40.51 18.70 -20.43
CA LEU A 222 39.55 19.43 -21.26
C LEU A 222 38.09 19.12 -20.91
N ILE A 223 37.80 19.11 -19.61
CA ILE A 223 36.46 18.87 -19.05
C ILE A 223 35.90 20.13 -18.37
N HIS A 224 34.59 20.18 -18.17
CA HIS A 224 33.89 21.34 -17.60
C HIS A 224 34.15 21.53 -16.10
N ILE A 225 34.00 22.77 -15.62
CA ILE A 225 33.90 23.13 -14.22
C ILE A 225 32.56 23.81 -13.98
N VAL A 226 31.77 23.26 -13.06
CA VAL A 226 30.55 23.89 -12.55
C VAL A 226 30.80 24.32 -11.11
N SER A 227 30.88 25.63 -10.86
CA SER A 227 31.06 26.20 -9.53
C SER A 227 29.72 26.71 -9.01
N ASP A 228 29.12 25.99 -8.07
CA ASP A 228 27.93 26.40 -7.35
C ASP A 228 28.33 27.32 -6.19
N GLU A 229 28.15 28.62 -6.41
CA GLU A 229 28.57 29.71 -5.53
C GLU A 229 27.39 30.32 -4.75
N ILE A 230 26.34 29.51 -4.49
CA ILE A 230 25.08 29.90 -3.82
C ILE A 230 25.26 30.49 -2.40
N PHE A 231 26.40 30.27 -1.75
CA PHE A 231 26.70 30.80 -0.41
C PHE A 231 27.70 31.96 -0.42
N SER A 232 28.06 32.48 -1.60
CA SER A 232 29.13 33.47 -1.77
C SER A 232 28.93 34.74 -0.92
N ALA A 233 27.69 35.18 -0.68
CA ALA A 233 27.41 36.37 0.13
C ALA A 233 27.20 36.07 1.63
N THR A 234 27.42 34.82 2.06
CA THR A 234 27.27 34.37 3.47
C THR A 234 28.60 34.11 4.17
N VAL A 235 29.70 34.68 3.66
CA VAL A 235 31.04 34.57 4.26
C VAL A 235 31.22 35.61 5.36
N PHE A 236 31.48 35.15 6.58
CA PHE A 236 31.53 36.01 7.77
C PHE A 236 32.87 35.98 8.51
N SER A 237 33.84 35.21 8.05
CA SER A 237 35.18 35.12 8.64
C SER A 237 36.22 34.74 7.58
N SER A 238 37.49 35.03 7.87
CA SER A 238 38.62 34.64 7.02
C SER A 238 38.77 33.11 6.94
N PRO A 239 39.26 32.56 5.82
CA PRO A 239 39.66 33.25 4.59
C PRO A 239 38.46 33.81 3.80
N ASN A 240 38.71 34.78 2.92
CA ASN A 240 37.64 35.35 2.09
C ASN A 240 37.22 34.37 0.99
N PHE A 241 36.01 34.55 0.47
CA PHE A 241 35.53 33.81 -0.68
C PHE A 241 36.37 34.12 -1.92
N ILE A 242 36.78 33.07 -2.65
CA ILE A 242 37.46 33.14 -3.94
C ILE A 242 36.57 32.43 -4.97
N SER A 243 36.17 33.16 -6.01
CA SER A 243 35.39 32.57 -7.10
C SER A 243 36.28 31.82 -8.09
N ILE A 244 35.74 30.78 -8.72
CA ILE A 244 36.47 30.06 -9.79
C ILE A 244 36.86 30.99 -10.95
N LEU A 245 36.09 32.06 -11.18
CA LEU A 245 36.34 33.03 -12.24
C LEU A 245 37.62 33.84 -12.01
N GLU A 246 38.03 34.04 -10.75
CA GLU A 246 39.29 34.73 -10.42
C GLU A 246 40.50 33.97 -10.98
N SER A 247 40.42 32.64 -11.04
CA SER A 247 41.51 31.81 -11.59
C SER A 247 41.70 32.01 -13.10
N LEU A 248 40.63 32.33 -13.84
CA LEU A 248 40.74 32.69 -15.26
C LEU A 248 41.49 34.01 -15.46
N GLN A 249 41.31 34.96 -14.53
CA GLN A 249 41.96 36.26 -14.58
C GLN A 249 43.42 36.18 -14.13
N HIS A 250 43.70 35.54 -12.98
CA HIS A 250 45.05 35.39 -12.44
C HIS A 250 46.01 34.68 -13.41
N LYS A 251 45.51 33.70 -14.17
CA LYS A 251 46.31 32.96 -15.16
C LYS A 251 46.31 33.59 -16.56
N ASN A 252 45.73 34.78 -16.75
CA ASN A 252 45.58 35.47 -18.04
C ASN A 252 44.91 34.61 -19.14
N LEU A 253 43.97 33.73 -18.76
CA LEU A 253 43.29 32.80 -19.66
C LEU A 253 41.96 33.34 -20.21
N GLN A 254 41.64 34.62 -20.00
CA GLN A 254 40.37 35.24 -20.42
C GLN A 254 40.11 35.21 -21.93
N ASN A 255 41.15 35.07 -22.75
CA ASN A 255 41.04 34.95 -24.22
C ASN A 255 41.23 33.52 -24.73
N SER A 256 41.42 32.55 -23.82
CA SER A 256 41.60 31.14 -24.19
C SER A 256 40.26 30.44 -24.43
N VAL A 257 40.28 29.35 -25.21
CA VAL A 257 39.11 28.47 -25.39
C VAL A 257 38.64 27.88 -24.05
N VAL A 258 39.51 27.78 -23.07
CA VAL A 258 39.21 27.10 -21.80
C VAL A 258 38.27 27.89 -20.88
N LYS A 259 38.08 29.19 -21.11
CA LYS A 259 37.02 29.96 -20.45
C LYS A 259 35.61 29.42 -20.75
N ASN A 260 35.44 28.73 -21.90
CA ASN A 260 34.17 28.14 -22.31
C ASN A 260 33.83 26.85 -21.53
N LEU A 261 34.74 26.36 -20.70
CA LEU A 261 34.55 25.20 -19.85
C LEU A 261 34.17 25.58 -18.41
N VAL A 262 34.17 26.86 -18.05
CA VAL A 262 33.89 27.33 -16.68
C VAL A 262 32.49 27.92 -16.61
N HIS A 263 31.67 27.39 -15.71
CA HIS A 263 30.28 27.79 -15.49
C HIS A 263 30.05 28.06 -14.01
N VAL A 264 29.35 29.14 -13.68
CA VAL A 264 29.03 29.53 -12.30
C VAL A 264 27.52 29.47 -12.10
N VAL A 265 27.09 28.89 -10.97
CA VAL A 265 25.71 28.89 -10.50
C VAL A 265 25.61 29.76 -9.26
N SER A 266 24.56 30.58 -9.16
CA SER A 266 24.27 31.38 -7.97
C SER A 266 22.77 31.58 -7.77
N SER A 267 22.36 32.01 -6.56
CA SER A 267 20.97 32.34 -6.24
C SER A 267 20.87 33.23 -5.02
N LEU A 268 19.85 34.10 -5.01
CA LEU A 268 19.50 34.95 -3.87
C LEU A 268 18.86 34.18 -2.70
N SER A 269 18.65 32.86 -2.87
CA SER A 269 17.98 31.99 -1.90
C SER A 269 18.66 31.97 -0.53
N LYS A 270 19.98 32.14 -0.47
CA LYS A 270 20.78 32.05 0.77
C LYS A 270 21.41 33.39 1.11
N ASP A 271 21.90 34.07 0.09
CA ASP A 271 22.51 35.40 0.20
C ASP A 271 21.54 36.45 0.75
N LEU A 272 20.29 36.50 0.25
CA LEU A 272 19.24 37.42 0.72
C LEU A 272 18.14 36.74 1.53
N GLY A 273 18.20 35.43 1.75
CA GLY A 273 17.16 34.72 2.48
C GLY A 273 15.80 34.68 1.75
N LEU A 274 15.81 34.69 0.41
CA LEU A 274 14.59 34.70 -0.42
C LEU A 274 14.39 33.37 -1.20
N PRO A 275 14.42 32.18 -0.56
CA PRO A 275 14.33 30.91 -1.29
C PRO A 275 12.97 30.70 -1.97
N GLY A 276 11.89 31.31 -1.45
CA GLY A 276 10.54 31.25 -2.02
C GLY A 276 10.36 32.07 -3.31
N PHE A 277 11.21 33.07 -3.54
CA PHE A 277 11.17 33.90 -4.75
C PHE A 277 11.78 33.20 -5.97
N ARG A 278 12.49 32.07 -5.76
CA ARG A 278 13.07 31.26 -6.83
C ARG A 278 13.96 32.03 -7.81
N VAL A 279 14.75 33.00 -7.35
CA VAL A 279 15.70 33.74 -8.21
C VAL A 279 17.07 33.07 -8.22
N GLY A 280 17.46 32.51 -9.35
CA GLY A 280 18.78 31.90 -9.58
C GLY A 280 19.37 32.33 -10.92
N MET A 281 20.64 31.98 -11.13
CA MET A 281 21.33 32.28 -12.38
C MET A 281 22.42 31.27 -12.73
N ILE A 282 22.69 31.16 -14.03
CA ILE A 282 23.89 30.56 -14.62
C ILE A 282 24.69 31.68 -15.26
N TYR A 283 25.99 31.71 -15.02
CA TYR A 283 26.95 32.54 -15.76
C TYR A 283 27.94 31.65 -16.51
N SER A 284 28.13 31.89 -17.80
CA SER A 284 29.00 31.10 -18.66
C SER A 284 29.63 31.98 -19.73
N ASN A 285 30.86 31.68 -20.16
CA ASN A 285 31.44 32.33 -21.34
C ASN A 285 31.18 31.55 -22.64
N ASN A 286 30.53 30.39 -22.55
CA ASN A 286 30.21 29.56 -23.69
C ASN A 286 28.85 29.96 -24.28
N GLU A 287 28.87 30.60 -25.45
CA GLU A 287 27.68 31.09 -26.15
C GLU A 287 26.67 29.97 -26.47
N ALA A 288 27.14 28.75 -26.76
CA ALA A 288 26.26 27.61 -27.01
C ALA A 288 25.51 27.18 -25.74
N VAL A 289 26.20 27.19 -24.59
CA VAL A 289 25.58 26.92 -23.28
C VAL A 289 24.60 28.03 -22.92
N ILE A 290 24.94 29.31 -23.13
CA ILE A 290 24.03 30.44 -22.85
C ILE A 290 22.75 30.31 -23.69
N SER A 291 22.88 30.09 -25.00
CA SER A 291 21.73 29.97 -25.91
C SER A 291 20.84 28.77 -25.54
N THR A 292 21.45 27.62 -25.27
CA THR A 292 20.72 26.39 -24.92
C THR A 292 20.06 26.51 -23.55
N ALA A 293 20.80 26.96 -22.54
CA ALA A 293 20.27 27.16 -21.20
C ALA A 293 19.13 28.19 -21.17
N THR A 294 19.22 29.27 -21.96
CA THR A 294 18.12 30.24 -22.10
C THR A 294 16.86 29.58 -22.66
N LYS A 295 16.97 28.78 -23.72
CA LYS A 295 15.83 28.02 -24.27
C LYS A 295 15.24 27.06 -23.24
N MET A 296 16.08 26.36 -22.48
CA MET A 296 15.64 25.42 -21.44
C MET A 296 15.03 26.11 -20.22
N SER A 297 15.45 27.34 -19.89
CA SER A 297 14.91 28.11 -18.77
C SER A 297 13.43 28.48 -18.95
N SER A 298 12.90 28.42 -20.18
CA SER A 298 11.48 28.64 -20.49
C SER A 298 10.52 27.74 -19.69
N PHE A 299 10.97 26.57 -19.24
CA PHE A 299 10.19 25.65 -18.41
C PHE A 299 10.25 25.95 -16.89
N GLY A 300 10.98 26.99 -16.49
CA GLY A 300 11.18 27.39 -15.10
C GLY A 300 11.53 28.87 -14.98
N LEU A 301 10.76 29.74 -15.64
CA LEU A 301 10.98 31.18 -15.66
C LEU A 301 10.68 31.83 -14.30
N ILE A 302 11.42 32.89 -14.00
CA ILE A 302 11.12 33.80 -12.89
C ILE A 302 10.00 34.73 -13.37
N SER A 303 8.93 34.91 -12.58
CA SER A 303 7.83 35.80 -12.98
C SER A 303 8.30 37.26 -13.16
N SER A 304 7.70 38.00 -14.10
CA SER A 304 8.02 39.41 -14.35
C SER A 304 7.88 40.28 -13.10
N GLN A 305 6.84 40.04 -12.29
CA GLN A 305 6.64 40.67 -10.98
C GLN A 305 7.83 40.42 -10.04
N THR A 306 8.24 39.15 -9.89
CA THR A 306 9.38 38.79 -9.05
C THR A 306 10.66 39.46 -9.56
N GLN A 307 10.88 39.45 -10.87
CA GLN A 307 12.05 40.07 -11.47
C GLN A 307 12.09 41.58 -11.23
N HIS A 308 10.95 42.26 -11.39
CA HIS A 308 10.82 43.70 -11.15
C HIS A 308 11.09 44.05 -9.68
N LEU A 309 10.45 43.35 -8.74
CA LEU A 309 10.65 43.60 -7.31
C LEU A 309 12.10 43.39 -6.88
N VAL A 310 12.70 42.26 -7.27
CA VAL A 310 14.08 41.94 -6.90
C VAL A 310 15.08 42.88 -7.57
N SER A 311 14.83 43.29 -8.82
CA SER A 311 15.66 44.30 -9.49
C SER A 311 15.68 45.61 -8.72
N ASN A 312 14.53 46.06 -8.19
CA ASN A 312 14.46 47.29 -7.41
C ASN A 312 15.14 47.16 -6.04
N ILE A 313 15.02 46.00 -5.37
CA ILE A 313 15.74 45.73 -4.11
C ILE A 313 17.26 45.82 -4.34
N LEU A 314 17.76 45.18 -5.40
CA LEU A 314 19.19 45.17 -5.72
C LEU A 314 19.71 46.54 -6.20
N ALA A 315 18.86 47.31 -6.88
CA ALA A 315 19.18 48.66 -7.34
C ALA A 315 19.36 49.66 -6.18
N ASP A 316 18.69 49.45 -5.04
CA ASP A 316 18.91 50.26 -3.83
C ASP A 316 20.24 49.89 -3.14
N LYS A 317 21.34 50.45 -3.67
CA LYS A 317 22.70 50.19 -3.17
C LYS A 317 22.87 50.58 -1.70
N LYS A 318 22.12 51.58 -1.22
CA LYS A 318 22.19 52.01 0.18
C LYS A 318 21.58 50.94 1.09
N PHE A 319 20.39 50.46 0.75
CA PHE A 319 19.75 49.35 1.46
C PHE A 319 20.60 48.09 1.40
N MET A 320 21.07 47.70 0.21
CA MET A 320 21.85 46.48 0.02
C MET A 320 23.12 46.46 0.88
N LYS A 321 23.86 47.58 0.95
CA LYS A 321 25.03 47.69 1.83
C LYS A 321 24.69 47.51 3.31
N ILE A 322 23.56 48.06 3.76
CA ILE A 322 23.07 47.90 5.14
C ILE A 322 22.67 46.45 5.39
N TYR A 323 21.86 45.88 4.49
CA TYR A 323 21.39 44.51 4.56
C TYR A 323 22.55 43.52 4.65
N MET A 324 23.51 43.59 3.71
CA MET A 324 24.64 42.66 3.65
C MET A 324 25.51 42.72 4.91
N LYS A 325 25.82 43.93 5.38
CA LYS A 325 26.62 44.12 6.60
C LYS A 325 25.93 43.53 7.83
N GLU A 326 24.64 43.80 8.00
CA GLU A 326 23.90 43.32 9.16
C GLU A 326 23.63 41.81 9.07
N ASN A 327 23.30 41.28 7.89
CA ASN A 327 23.09 39.86 7.66
C ASN A 327 24.35 39.03 7.98
N ILE A 328 25.53 39.44 7.47
CA ILE A 328 26.82 38.80 7.78
C ILE A 328 27.11 38.85 9.28
N LYS A 329 26.89 40.00 9.92
CA LYS A 329 27.07 40.17 11.37
C LYS A 329 26.15 39.26 12.18
N ARG A 330 24.87 39.17 11.81
CA ARG A 330 23.87 38.32 12.48
C ARG A 330 24.19 36.84 12.30
N LEU A 331 24.58 36.41 11.10
CA LEU A 331 25.05 35.05 10.82
C LEU A 331 26.28 34.69 11.65
N LYS A 332 27.30 35.56 11.69
CA LYS A 332 28.52 35.36 12.50
C LYS A 332 28.17 35.14 13.97
N LYS A 333 27.38 36.05 14.55
CA LYS A 333 26.97 36.00 15.95
C LYS A 333 26.20 34.72 16.25
N ARG A 334 25.29 34.33 15.36
CA ARG A 334 24.47 33.12 15.53
C ARG A 334 25.31 31.85 15.48
N ARG A 335 26.27 31.77 14.56
CA ARG A 335 27.24 30.68 14.46
C ARG A 335 28.12 30.58 15.71
N GLU A 336 28.65 31.71 16.18
CA GLU A 336 29.45 31.76 17.42
C GLU A 336 28.65 31.28 18.63
N MET A 337 27.38 31.66 18.74
CA MET A 337 26.48 31.16 19.78
C MET A 337 26.33 29.64 19.73
N LEU A 338 26.01 29.07 18.55
CA LEU A 338 25.87 27.62 18.39
C LEU A 338 27.18 26.90 18.75
N VAL A 339 28.31 27.32 18.18
CA VAL A 339 29.62 26.69 18.42
C VAL A 339 30.03 26.77 19.90
N CYS A 340 29.85 27.93 20.53
CA CYS A 340 30.15 28.11 21.96
C CYS A 340 29.32 27.16 22.83
N MET A 341 28.03 26.99 22.50
CA MET A 341 27.15 26.10 23.26
C MET A 341 27.40 24.62 22.99
N LEU A 342 27.67 24.22 21.74
CA LEU A 342 28.06 22.84 21.42
C LEU A 342 29.36 22.45 22.15
N LYS A 343 30.34 23.36 22.21
CA LYS A 343 31.57 23.15 22.98
C LYS A 343 31.32 22.92 24.48
N LYS A 344 30.33 23.62 25.08
CA LYS A 344 29.94 23.41 26.50
C LYS A 344 29.39 22.01 26.77
N ILE A 345 28.80 21.36 25.77
CA ILE A 345 28.29 19.99 25.86
C ILE A 345 29.25 18.96 25.23
N LYS A 346 30.54 19.32 25.06
CA LYS A 346 31.62 18.48 24.52
C LYS A 346 31.44 18.02 23.07
N ILE A 347 30.58 18.68 22.31
CA ILE A 347 30.42 18.43 20.88
C ILE A 347 31.31 19.41 20.11
N HIS A 348 32.15 18.89 19.23
CA HIS A 348 33.08 19.68 18.43
C HIS A 348 32.52 19.96 17.03
N CYS A 349 32.97 21.04 16.40
CA CYS A 349 32.57 21.39 15.04
C CYS A 349 33.80 21.68 14.19
N LEU A 350 33.71 21.35 12.90
CA LEU A 350 34.65 21.83 11.90
C LEU A 350 34.64 23.36 11.90
N ARG A 351 35.81 23.98 11.79
CA ARG A 351 35.94 25.44 11.75
C ARG A 351 35.39 25.99 10.43
N SER A 352 34.10 26.34 10.43
CA SER A 352 33.44 27.05 9.34
C SER A 352 33.71 28.56 9.34
N ASN A 353 33.73 29.18 8.16
CA ASN A 353 33.87 30.63 7.96
C ASN A 353 32.75 31.24 7.11
N ALA A 354 31.85 30.40 6.58
CA ALA A 354 30.75 30.80 5.71
C ALA A 354 29.51 29.90 5.89
N GLY A 355 28.42 30.24 5.22
CA GLY A 355 27.21 29.42 5.13
C GLY A 355 26.25 29.60 6.30
N LEU A 356 25.28 28.68 6.39
CA LEU A 356 24.13 28.77 7.31
C LEU A 356 24.10 27.65 8.36
N PHE A 357 25.17 26.86 8.41
CA PHE A 357 25.24 25.62 9.17
C PHE A 357 26.65 25.36 9.70
N CYS A 358 26.74 24.43 10.65
CA CYS A 358 27.99 23.87 11.14
C CYS A 358 28.06 22.38 10.81
N TRP A 359 29.25 21.91 10.47
CA TRP A 359 29.57 20.49 10.35
C TRP A 359 30.11 19.99 11.69
N VAL A 360 29.42 19.04 12.31
CA VAL A 360 29.53 18.71 13.72
C VAL A 360 30.02 17.28 13.89
N ASP A 361 31.01 17.09 14.77
CA ASP A 361 31.59 15.80 15.09
C ASP A 361 30.94 15.21 16.36
N MET A 362 30.19 14.13 16.16
CA MET A 362 29.53 13.37 17.22
C MET A 362 30.04 11.92 17.27
N ARG A 363 31.20 11.62 16.68
CA ARG A 363 31.77 10.24 16.65
C ARG A 363 31.89 9.61 18.03
N HIS A 364 32.24 10.39 19.04
CA HIS A 364 32.36 9.94 20.43
C HIS A 364 31.02 9.58 21.10
N LEU A 365 29.88 9.90 20.49
CA LEU A 365 28.54 9.55 20.95
C LEU A 365 28.00 8.28 20.29
N LEU A 366 28.71 7.74 19.31
CA LEU A 366 28.31 6.52 18.63
C LEU A 366 28.57 5.29 19.51
N SER A 367 27.70 4.28 19.39
CA SER A 367 27.90 2.96 20.00
C SER A 367 29.06 2.19 19.35
N SER A 368 29.28 2.39 18.05
CA SER A 368 30.40 1.87 17.27
C SER A 368 30.73 2.83 16.12
N ASN A 369 31.93 2.74 15.54
CA ASN A 369 32.34 3.60 14.44
C ASN A 369 31.74 3.13 13.09
N THR A 370 30.40 3.09 12.97
CA THR A 370 29.69 2.65 11.76
C THR A 370 28.52 3.57 11.41
N PHE A 371 28.06 3.54 10.16
CA PHE A 371 26.92 4.34 9.71
C PHE A 371 25.59 3.89 10.33
N GLU A 372 25.49 2.63 10.76
CA GLU A 372 24.33 2.14 11.52
C GLU A 372 24.24 2.82 12.89
N ALA A 373 25.37 3.00 13.58
CA ALA A 373 25.41 3.74 14.84
C ALA A 373 25.12 5.24 14.63
N GLU A 374 25.58 5.83 13.52
CA GLU A 374 25.21 7.21 13.13
C GLU A 374 23.69 7.34 12.96
N LEU A 375 23.06 6.38 12.29
CA LEU A 375 21.61 6.36 12.07
C LEU A 375 20.84 6.14 13.39
N GLU A 376 21.33 5.28 14.28
CA GLU A 376 20.76 5.10 15.61
C GLU A 376 20.77 6.41 16.41
N LEU A 377 21.92 7.11 16.41
CA LEU A 377 22.05 8.41 17.06
C LEU A 377 21.13 9.46 16.41
N TRP A 378 21.10 9.52 15.07
CA TRP A 378 20.21 10.42 14.34
C TRP A 378 18.74 10.20 14.70
N ASN A 379 18.28 8.95 14.76
CA ASN A 379 16.90 8.62 15.13
C ASN A 379 16.58 9.06 16.55
N LYS A 380 17.49 8.86 17.51
CA LYS A 380 17.32 9.38 18.88
C LYS A 380 17.22 10.91 18.89
N ILE A 381 18.06 11.60 18.12
CA ILE A 381 18.02 13.06 18.01
C ILE A 381 16.68 13.53 17.41
N LEU A 382 16.19 12.88 16.35
CA LEU A 382 14.95 13.25 15.68
C LEU A 382 13.71 12.94 16.52
N PHE A 383 13.60 11.72 17.03
CA PHE A 383 12.37 11.24 17.67
C PHE A 383 12.35 11.43 19.18
N ASP A 384 13.47 11.35 19.88
CA ASP A 384 13.51 11.47 21.35
C ASP A 384 13.84 12.91 21.75
N ILE A 385 14.89 13.50 21.15
CA ILE A 385 15.30 14.89 21.42
C ILE A 385 14.41 15.90 20.66
N LYS A 386 13.64 15.44 19.66
CA LYS A 386 12.76 16.29 18.84
C LYS A 386 13.54 17.39 18.13
N LEU A 387 14.68 17.05 17.53
CA LEU A 387 15.49 17.95 16.71
C LEU A 387 15.74 17.34 15.33
N ASN A 388 15.33 18.04 14.28
CA ASN A 388 15.72 17.64 12.94
C ASN A 388 17.09 18.23 12.59
N ILE A 389 18.11 17.37 12.51
CA ILE A 389 19.44 17.66 11.97
C ILE A 389 19.77 16.63 10.89
N SER A 390 20.74 16.90 10.01
CA SER A 390 21.02 15.99 8.88
C SER A 390 22.27 15.13 9.14
N PRO A 391 22.20 13.79 9.00
CA PRO A 391 23.33 12.91 9.27
C PRO A 391 24.34 12.89 8.11
N GLY A 392 25.61 12.65 8.42
CA GLY A 392 26.74 12.72 7.50
C GLY A 392 26.63 11.78 6.30
N SER A 393 26.05 10.60 6.53
CA SER A 393 25.72 9.62 5.50
C SER A 393 24.71 10.13 4.45
N SER A 394 23.95 11.19 4.72
CA SER A 394 23.11 11.83 3.68
C SER A 394 23.94 12.63 2.69
N PHE A 395 25.08 13.19 3.12
CA PHE A 395 25.96 14.03 2.31
C PHE A 395 27.10 13.22 1.67
N HIS A 396 26.98 11.89 1.64
CA HIS A 396 28.01 10.97 1.14
C HIS A 396 29.37 11.14 1.84
N CYS A 397 29.36 11.52 3.13
CA CYS A 397 30.57 11.50 3.94
C CYS A 397 31.04 10.05 4.10
N SER A 398 32.33 9.79 3.88
CA SER A 398 32.94 8.46 4.01
C SER A 398 33.22 8.05 5.46
N GLU A 399 33.12 9.01 6.39
CA GLU A 399 33.35 8.81 7.82
C GLU A 399 32.02 8.93 8.59
N PRO A 400 31.61 7.91 9.37
CA PRO A 400 30.40 7.99 10.18
C PRO A 400 30.56 8.95 11.36
N GLY A 401 29.45 9.47 11.88
CA GLY A 401 29.38 10.29 13.09
C GLY A 401 29.45 11.79 12.86
N TRP A 402 29.41 12.23 11.61
CA TRP A 402 29.31 13.65 11.25
C TRP A 402 27.85 14.08 11.07
N PHE A 403 27.53 15.33 11.38
CA PHE A 403 26.17 15.88 11.27
C PHE A 403 26.19 17.33 10.81
N ARG A 404 25.19 17.73 10.02
CA ARG A 404 24.92 19.15 9.69
C ARG A 404 23.86 19.72 10.61
N ILE A 405 24.18 20.85 11.25
CA ILE A 405 23.22 21.62 12.06
C ILE A 405 23.11 23.03 11.48
N CYS A 406 21.92 23.38 10.99
CA CYS A 406 21.59 24.72 10.50
C CYS A 406 21.24 25.64 11.67
N PHE A 407 21.75 26.88 11.64
CA PHE A 407 21.56 27.85 12.73
C PHE A 407 20.80 29.10 12.30
N ALA A 408 20.64 29.33 10.99
CA ALA A 408 20.09 30.57 10.43
C ALA A 408 18.56 30.56 10.24
N ASN A 409 17.91 29.42 10.49
CA ASN A 409 16.47 29.18 10.25
C ASN A 409 15.66 29.05 11.55
N VAL A 410 16.24 29.45 12.69
CA VAL A 410 15.59 29.37 14.02
C VAL A 410 15.78 30.68 14.77
N SER A 411 14.83 31.04 15.63
CA SER A 411 14.98 32.19 16.54
C SER A 411 16.07 31.95 17.59
N LYS A 412 16.50 33.01 18.28
CA LYS A 412 17.57 32.93 19.29
C LYS A 412 17.12 32.07 20.47
N GLU A 413 15.85 32.19 20.83
CA GLU A 413 15.16 31.50 21.90
C GLU A 413 15.03 30.01 21.55
N THR A 414 14.55 29.70 20.34
CA THR A 414 14.45 28.31 19.85
C THR A 414 15.81 27.63 19.74
N LEU A 415 16.87 28.35 19.35
CA LEU A 415 18.23 27.83 19.38
C LEU A 415 18.69 27.47 20.81
N HIS A 416 18.30 28.27 21.81
CA HIS A 416 18.62 27.96 23.20
C HIS A 416 17.93 26.68 23.67
N ILE A 417 16.65 26.52 23.32
CA ILE A 417 15.84 25.34 23.64
C ILE A 417 16.39 24.09 22.97
N SER A 418 16.78 24.15 21.69
CA SER A 418 17.34 22.99 21.00
C SER A 418 18.61 22.49 21.69
N LEU A 419 19.46 23.40 22.13
CA LEU A 419 20.69 23.06 22.83
C LEU A 419 20.44 22.59 24.26
N GLN A 420 19.40 23.09 24.94
CA GLN A 420 18.96 22.57 26.23
C GLN A 420 18.48 21.12 26.11
N ARG A 421 17.69 20.80 25.07
CA ARG A 421 17.27 19.42 24.77
C ARG A 421 18.47 18.50 24.52
N MET A 422 19.44 18.97 23.73
CA MET A 422 20.69 18.22 23.47
C MET A 422 21.51 17.98 24.74
N LYS A 423 21.61 18.99 25.62
CA LYS A 423 22.33 18.89 26.89
C LYS A 423 21.71 17.82 27.81
N LEU A 424 20.38 17.85 27.97
CA LEU A 424 19.66 16.89 28.82
C LEU A 424 19.87 15.45 28.35
N PHE A 425 19.85 15.23 27.03
CA PHE A 425 20.13 13.92 26.43
C PHE A 425 21.54 13.40 26.77
N LEU A 426 22.56 14.25 26.70
CA LEU A 426 23.94 13.86 27.00
C LEU A 426 24.14 13.55 28.49
N GLU A 427 23.48 14.29 29.38
CA GLU A 427 23.49 14.04 30.82
C GLU A 427 22.84 12.70 31.18
N GLN A 428 21.72 12.36 30.54
CA GLN A 428 21.05 11.06 30.69
C GLN A 428 21.92 9.90 30.21
N THR A 429 22.55 10.05 29.04
CA THR A 429 23.43 9.04 28.44
C THR A 429 24.68 8.80 29.30
N SER A 430 25.21 9.85 29.93
CA SER A 430 26.38 9.77 30.80
C SER A 430 26.11 9.09 32.15
N ARG A 431 24.87 9.14 32.68
CA ARG A 431 24.47 8.47 33.92
C ARG A 431 24.26 6.97 33.72
N CYS A 432 23.60 6.56 32.63
CA CYS A 432 23.42 5.14 32.28
C CYS A 432 24.74 4.37 32.08
N ASN A 433 25.81 5.05 31.65
CA ASN A 433 27.13 4.41 31.47
C ASN A 433 27.94 4.28 32.77
N LYS A 434 27.55 4.95 33.87
CA LYS A 434 28.24 4.85 35.16
C LYS A 434 27.58 3.84 36.12
N ASP A 435 26.26 3.66 36.01
CA ASP A 435 25.52 2.68 36.80
C ASP A 435 25.47 1.34 36.05
N GLY A 436 26.58 0.60 36.10
CA GLY A 436 26.64 -0.78 35.61
C GLY A 436 25.57 -1.65 36.26
N HIS A 437 24.83 -2.39 35.42
CA HIS A 437 23.80 -3.38 35.81
C HIS A 437 22.55 -2.85 36.52
N ARG A 438 21.69 -2.15 35.78
CA ARG A 438 20.23 -2.35 35.87
C ARG A 438 19.56 -1.91 34.57
N SER A 439 19.29 -2.88 33.71
CA SER A 439 18.50 -2.71 32.48
C SER A 439 17.06 -2.29 32.85
N VAL A 440 16.78 -0.99 32.75
CA VAL A 440 15.41 -0.47 32.77
C VAL A 440 14.83 -0.61 31.36
N ASN A 441 13.87 -1.52 31.22
CA ASN A 441 13.07 -1.76 30.03
C ASN A 441 12.18 -0.56 29.70
N LEU A 442 12.71 0.42 28.97
CA LEU A 442 11.95 1.46 28.26
C LEU A 442 12.20 1.46 26.74
N LEU A 443 12.84 0.41 26.22
CA LEU A 443 13.22 0.23 24.81
C LEU A 443 12.25 -0.69 24.07
N GLY A 444 10.96 -0.33 24.02
CA GLY A 444 9.93 -1.09 23.29
C GLY A 444 9.57 -0.56 21.90
N SER A 445 9.86 0.72 21.60
CA SER A 445 9.36 1.39 20.39
C SER A 445 10.45 1.74 19.37
N SER A 446 11.66 2.08 19.79
CA SER A 446 12.69 2.63 18.88
C SER A 446 13.50 1.58 18.11
N ARG A 447 13.54 0.32 18.57
CA ARG A 447 14.24 -0.79 17.86
C ARG A 447 13.54 -1.22 16.57
N ALA A 448 12.21 -1.04 16.50
CA ALA A 448 11.42 -1.37 15.31
C ALA A 448 11.72 -0.43 14.13
N TYR A 449 11.99 0.84 14.39
CA TYR A 449 12.28 1.83 13.33
C TYR A 449 13.69 1.70 12.75
N VAL A 450 14.68 1.32 13.56
CA VAL A 450 16.08 1.16 13.11
C VAL A 450 16.23 -0.06 12.19
N ASN A 451 15.56 -1.17 12.50
CA ASN A 451 15.60 -2.38 11.65
C ASN A 451 14.81 -2.20 10.34
N LEU A 452 13.69 -1.46 10.37
CA LEU A 452 12.91 -1.12 9.17
C LEU A 452 13.69 -0.25 8.16
N PHE A 453 14.62 0.58 8.62
CA PHE A 453 15.38 1.49 7.76
C PHE A 453 16.71 0.90 7.25
N VAL A 454 17.41 0.11 8.08
CA VAL A 454 18.65 -0.57 7.66
C VAL A 454 18.35 -1.67 6.63
N GLU A 455 17.20 -2.34 6.72
CA GLU A 455 16.77 -3.30 5.69
C GLU A 455 16.44 -2.63 4.35
N ARG A 456 15.91 -1.39 4.33
CA ARG A 456 15.67 -0.67 3.05
C ARG A 456 16.95 -0.37 2.27
N ARG A 457 18.11 -0.20 2.94
CA ARG A 457 19.40 0.07 2.28
C ARG A 457 20.15 -1.19 1.81
N LYS A 458 19.85 -2.37 2.36
CA LYS A 458 20.40 -3.66 1.89
C LYS A 458 19.58 -4.33 0.79
N ILE A 459 18.42 -3.79 0.42
CA ILE A 459 17.56 -4.29 -0.67
C ILE A 459 18.04 -3.72 -2.02
N GLY A 460 19.34 -3.84 -2.27
CA GLY A 460 19.93 -3.78 -3.59
C GLY A 460 20.57 -5.14 -3.85
N ILE A 461 19.86 -5.99 -4.60
CA ILE A 461 20.27 -7.32 -5.07
C ILE A 461 20.05 -8.47 -4.07
N ARG A 462 19.36 -9.52 -4.56
CA ARG A 462 19.01 -10.83 -3.95
C ARG A 462 17.77 -10.90 -3.03
N ASN A 463 16.60 -11.06 -3.65
CA ASN A 463 15.74 -12.27 -3.50
C ASN A 463 14.43 -12.12 -4.30
N ASP A 464 14.24 -13.04 -5.26
CA ASP A 464 13.27 -13.03 -6.37
C ASP A 464 11.92 -13.73 -6.06
N LEU A 465 11.01 -13.07 -5.32
CA LEU A 465 9.57 -13.44 -5.34
C LEU A 465 8.62 -12.25 -5.08
N THR A 466 9.17 -11.06 -4.80
CA THR A 466 8.45 -9.81 -4.55
C THR A 466 8.06 -9.04 -5.82
N SER A 467 8.20 -9.65 -6.99
CA SER A 467 8.08 -8.96 -8.27
C SER A 467 6.65 -8.73 -8.77
N PHE A 468 5.57 -9.17 -8.10
CA PHE A 468 4.23 -8.99 -8.67
C PHE A 468 3.63 -7.59 -8.42
N ARG A 469 3.78 -7.00 -7.21
CA ARG A 469 3.43 -5.58 -6.99
C ARG A 469 4.42 -4.60 -7.61
N LEU A 470 5.69 -4.97 -7.74
CA LEU A 470 6.72 -4.13 -8.37
C LEU A 470 6.68 -4.18 -9.91
N ALA A 471 6.29 -5.31 -10.53
CA ALA A 471 6.20 -5.42 -11.99
C ALA A 471 5.01 -4.66 -12.58
N GLN A 472 3.95 -4.40 -11.81
CA GLN A 472 2.84 -3.56 -12.29
C GLN A 472 3.16 -2.05 -12.25
N LEU A 473 4.21 -1.63 -11.55
CA LEU A 473 4.62 -0.22 -11.48
C LEU A 473 5.71 0.16 -12.50
N GLN A 474 6.23 -0.80 -13.28
CA GLN A 474 7.25 -0.55 -14.30
C GLN A 474 6.93 -1.25 -15.63
N PRO A 475 6.28 -0.57 -16.59
CA PRO A 475 6.22 -1.05 -17.97
C PRO A 475 7.57 -0.78 -18.66
N GLY A 476 8.27 -1.85 -19.10
CA GLY A 476 9.30 -1.73 -20.15
C GLY A 476 10.68 -2.37 -19.93
N GLN A 477 10.89 -3.24 -18.93
CA GLN A 477 12.11 -4.06 -18.89
C GLN A 477 11.91 -5.35 -19.72
N LYS A 478 12.76 -5.56 -20.74
CA LYS A 478 12.89 -6.85 -21.42
C LYS A 478 13.59 -7.83 -20.47
N ASN A 479 12.91 -8.89 -20.06
CA ASN A 479 13.48 -9.94 -19.21
C ASN A 479 14.31 -10.92 -20.06
N HIS A 480 15.59 -11.07 -19.74
CA HIS A 480 16.36 -12.26 -20.12
C HIS A 480 16.16 -13.32 -19.03
N TYR A 481 15.73 -14.52 -19.44
CA TYR A 481 15.47 -15.64 -18.55
C TYR A 481 16.78 -16.34 -18.19
N PHE A 482 17.29 -16.09 -16.98
CA PHE A 482 18.38 -16.87 -16.39
C PHE A 482 17.82 -17.87 -15.38
N PHE A 483 18.23 -19.14 -15.51
CA PHE A 483 17.76 -20.28 -14.71
C PHE A 483 18.26 -20.28 -13.24
N ASP A 484 19.16 -19.37 -12.86
CA ASP A 484 19.65 -19.20 -11.47
C ASP A 484 18.58 -18.69 -10.48
N ARG A 485 17.40 -18.30 -10.98
CA ARG A 485 16.23 -17.82 -10.21
C ARG A 485 15.45 -18.91 -9.46
N LEU A 486 15.79 -20.18 -9.65
CA LEU A 486 15.03 -21.32 -9.13
C LEU A 486 15.53 -21.87 -7.78
N VAL A 487 16.52 -21.24 -7.14
CA VAL A 487 17.01 -21.65 -5.81
C VAL A 487 16.16 -20.97 -4.72
N PRO A 488 15.31 -21.70 -3.97
CA PRO A 488 14.41 -21.09 -2.99
C PRO A 488 15.19 -20.65 -1.75
N SER A 489 15.27 -19.34 -1.49
CA SER A 489 15.72 -18.85 -0.18
C SER A 489 14.54 -18.77 0.79
N ALA A 490 14.70 -19.32 1.99
CA ALA A 490 13.66 -19.31 3.03
C ALA A 490 13.38 -17.91 3.63
N GLY A 491 13.97 -16.84 3.09
CA GLY A 491 13.85 -15.47 3.62
C GLY A 491 12.43 -14.91 3.59
N TRP A 492 11.55 -15.43 2.73
CA TRP A 492 10.13 -15.02 2.70
C TRP A 492 9.36 -15.47 3.95
N LEU A 493 9.77 -16.58 4.60
CA LEU A 493 9.17 -17.05 5.85
C LEU A 493 9.43 -16.08 6.99
N VAL A 494 10.66 -15.55 7.08
CA VAL A 494 11.04 -14.56 8.10
C VAL A 494 10.24 -13.27 7.93
N LYS A 495 10.15 -12.76 6.70
CA LYS A 495 9.32 -11.58 6.39
C LYS A 495 7.84 -11.80 6.70
N ALA A 496 7.33 -12.98 6.35
CA ALA A 496 5.97 -13.38 6.66
C ALA A 496 5.77 -13.62 8.16
N TRP A 497 6.81 -13.80 8.98
CA TRP A 497 6.71 -13.87 10.45
C TRP A 497 6.76 -12.48 11.10
N GLU A 498 7.68 -11.63 10.65
CA GLU A 498 7.96 -10.31 11.22
C GLU A 498 6.90 -9.26 10.94
N ALA A 499 6.10 -9.42 9.87
CA ALA A 499 4.98 -8.53 9.62
C ALA A 499 4.09 -8.43 10.87
N SER A 500 3.38 -7.32 11.03
CA SER A 500 2.40 -7.11 12.10
C SER A 500 0.97 -7.33 11.59
N ASP A 501 -0.01 -7.42 12.49
CA ASP A 501 -1.43 -7.43 12.11
C ASP A 501 -1.84 -6.11 11.41
N ASP A 502 -1.19 -4.99 11.76
CA ASP A 502 -1.39 -3.69 11.12
C ASP A 502 -0.88 -3.67 9.68
N ASP A 503 0.22 -4.36 9.39
CA ASP A 503 0.73 -4.51 8.01
C ASP A 503 -0.23 -5.32 7.14
N ILE A 504 -0.78 -6.42 7.69
CA ILE A 504 -1.81 -7.21 7.01
C ILE A 504 -3.07 -6.37 6.82
N TYR A 505 -3.45 -5.56 7.81
CA TYR A 505 -4.61 -4.68 7.72
C TYR A 505 -4.43 -3.63 6.62
N ALA A 506 -3.26 -3.01 6.52
CA ALA A 506 -2.94 -2.00 5.52
C ALA A 506 -2.98 -2.57 4.08
N CYS A 507 -2.47 -3.79 3.88
CA CYS A 507 -2.41 -4.43 2.57
C CYS A 507 -3.69 -5.19 2.19
N GLY A 508 -4.21 -6.02 3.10
CA GLY A 508 -5.30 -6.96 2.89
C GLY A 508 -6.66 -6.45 3.36
N GLY A 509 -6.73 -5.36 4.11
CA GLY A 509 -7.94 -4.91 4.78
C GLY A 509 -8.35 -5.83 5.94
N ILE A 510 -9.47 -5.49 6.60
CA ILE A 510 -9.95 -6.26 7.76
C ILE A 510 -10.33 -7.70 7.40
N ASP A 511 -10.80 -7.96 6.18
CA ASP A 511 -11.19 -9.31 5.74
C ASP A 511 -9.96 -10.23 5.66
N GLY A 512 -8.81 -9.70 5.25
CA GLY A 512 -7.54 -10.43 5.24
C GLY A 512 -7.08 -10.77 6.66
N VAL A 513 -7.18 -9.81 7.59
CA VAL A 513 -6.86 -10.05 9.01
C VAL A 513 -7.79 -11.08 9.63
N VAL A 514 -9.10 -10.99 9.36
CA VAL A 514 -10.11 -11.96 9.84
C VAL A 514 -9.79 -13.37 9.34
N PHE A 515 -9.36 -13.51 8.09
CA PHE A 515 -8.97 -14.80 7.55
C PHE A 515 -7.71 -15.36 8.22
N ILE A 516 -6.67 -14.54 8.41
CA ILE A 516 -5.46 -14.97 9.14
C ILE A 516 -5.81 -15.35 10.59
N ARG A 517 -6.69 -14.58 11.25
CA ARG A 517 -7.17 -14.91 12.61
C ARG A 517 -7.96 -16.20 12.68
N LEU A 518 -8.73 -16.54 11.65
CA LEU A 518 -9.38 -17.85 11.53
C LEU A 518 -8.33 -18.98 11.52
N ILE A 519 -7.26 -18.83 10.73
CA ILE A 519 -6.16 -19.81 10.70
C ILE A 519 -5.47 -19.90 12.08
N VAL A 520 -5.18 -18.76 12.72
CA VAL A 520 -4.59 -18.74 14.08
C VAL A 520 -5.50 -19.41 15.11
N PHE A 521 -6.82 -19.21 15.02
CA PHE A 521 -7.80 -19.91 15.86
C PHE A 521 -7.69 -21.43 15.67
N CYS A 522 -7.67 -21.90 14.42
CA CYS A 522 -7.50 -23.32 14.12
C CYS A 522 -6.17 -23.88 14.64
N ILE A 523 -5.04 -23.16 14.48
CA ILE A 523 -3.74 -23.59 15.03
C ILE A 523 -3.86 -23.75 16.55
N ARG A 524 -4.35 -22.73 17.27
CA ARG A 524 -4.44 -22.77 18.73
C ARG A 524 -5.29 -23.93 19.25
N ILE A 525 -6.48 -24.14 18.67
CA ILE A 525 -7.37 -25.20 19.15
C ILE A 525 -6.85 -26.59 18.81
N PHE A 526 -6.32 -26.78 17.60
CA PHE A 526 -5.79 -28.08 17.18
C PHE A 526 -4.44 -28.39 17.82
N SER A 527 -3.67 -27.41 18.27
CA SER A 527 -2.47 -27.64 19.11
C SER A 527 -2.87 -28.18 20.48
N VAL A 528 -3.88 -27.59 21.12
CA VAL A 528 -4.42 -28.10 22.39
C VAL A 528 -4.98 -29.51 22.20
N ALA A 529 -5.77 -29.74 21.15
CA ALA A 529 -6.30 -31.05 20.83
C ALA A 529 -5.19 -32.06 20.52
N ALA A 530 -4.12 -31.68 19.81
CA ALA A 530 -3.01 -32.57 19.48
C ALA A 530 -2.25 -33.01 20.74
N VAL A 531 -1.91 -32.08 21.63
CA VAL A 531 -1.26 -32.43 22.90
C VAL A 531 -2.16 -33.37 23.70
N LEU A 532 -3.44 -33.06 23.82
CA LEU A 532 -4.36 -33.87 24.60
C LEU A 532 -4.58 -35.26 23.98
N CYS A 533 -4.91 -35.32 22.69
CA CYS A 533 -5.29 -36.57 22.04
C CYS A 533 -4.09 -37.45 21.66
N ILE A 534 -2.92 -36.90 21.37
CA ILE A 534 -1.74 -37.72 21.05
C ILE A 534 -1.11 -38.31 22.31
N PHE A 535 -1.08 -37.57 23.44
CA PHE A 535 -0.46 -38.08 24.67
C PHE A 535 -1.43 -38.86 25.57
N ILE A 536 -2.74 -38.64 25.48
CA ILE A 536 -3.73 -39.34 26.33
C ILE A 536 -4.57 -40.32 25.51
N VAL A 537 -5.21 -39.86 24.44
CA VAL A 537 -6.21 -40.66 23.70
C VAL A 537 -5.56 -41.73 22.81
N LEU A 538 -4.46 -41.40 22.13
CA LEU A 538 -3.78 -42.32 21.21
C LEU A 538 -3.18 -43.56 21.92
N PRO A 539 -2.51 -43.44 23.09
CA PRO A 539 -2.09 -44.61 23.85
C PRO A 539 -3.27 -45.48 24.27
N VAL A 540 -4.38 -44.88 24.69
CA VAL A 540 -5.60 -45.63 25.05
C VAL A 540 -6.16 -46.41 23.86
N ASN A 541 -6.16 -45.83 22.66
CA ASN A 541 -6.54 -46.56 21.45
C ASN A 541 -5.59 -47.74 21.17
N LEU A 542 -4.28 -47.55 21.34
CA LEU A 542 -3.27 -48.59 21.08
C LEU A 542 -3.40 -49.80 22.01
N PHE A 543 -3.67 -49.57 23.30
CA PHE A 543 -3.83 -50.63 24.30
C PHE A 543 -5.26 -51.21 24.37
N GLY A 544 -6.14 -50.84 23.44
CA GLY A 544 -7.58 -51.14 23.52
C GLY A 544 -7.99 -52.62 23.37
N GLN A 545 -7.13 -53.48 22.82
CA GLN A 545 -7.29 -54.95 22.66
C GLN A 545 -8.65 -55.42 22.08
N ALA A 546 -9.34 -54.64 21.23
CA ALA A 546 -10.61 -55.07 20.61
C ALA A 546 -10.44 -55.74 19.23
N ILE A 547 -9.26 -55.67 18.62
CA ILE A 547 -8.96 -56.23 17.29
C ILE A 547 -7.87 -57.32 17.44
N ASP A 548 -8.25 -58.60 17.32
CA ASP A 548 -7.35 -59.76 17.58
C ASP A 548 -6.58 -60.29 16.35
N GLN A 549 -6.96 -59.91 15.11
CA GLN A 549 -6.31 -60.35 13.87
C GLN A 549 -6.00 -59.16 12.95
N THR A 550 -4.71 -58.86 12.74
CA THR A 550 -4.26 -57.80 11.81
C THR A 550 -4.25 -58.30 10.37
N THR A 551 -5.35 -58.08 9.64
CA THR A 551 -5.33 -58.07 8.17
C THR A 551 -4.61 -56.81 7.67
N PRO A 552 -4.03 -56.78 6.45
CA PRO A 552 -3.41 -55.59 5.88
C PRO A 552 -4.34 -54.36 5.90
N ASP A 553 -5.65 -54.59 5.72
CA ASP A 553 -6.69 -53.55 5.71
C ASP A 553 -7.01 -52.96 7.09
N SER A 554 -6.67 -53.64 8.19
CA SER A 554 -7.04 -53.23 9.57
C SER A 554 -5.90 -52.57 10.36
N GLN A 555 -4.71 -52.39 9.77
CA GLN A 555 -3.56 -51.81 10.47
C GLN A 555 -3.78 -50.37 10.97
N MET A 556 -4.54 -49.57 10.21
CA MET A 556 -4.85 -48.18 10.60
C MET A 556 -5.99 -48.09 11.63
N ASP A 557 -6.85 -49.10 11.72
CA ASP A 557 -7.98 -49.11 12.67
C ASP A 557 -7.52 -49.24 14.14
N ILE A 558 -6.32 -49.79 14.38
CA ILE A 558 -5.70 -49.94 15.71
C ILE A 558 -5.52 -48.58 16.39
N PHE A 559 -5.25 -47.52 15.62
CA PHE A 559 -5.03 -46.17 16.15
C PHE A 559 -6.32 -45.39 16.45
N THR A 560 -7.48 -46.02 16.21
CA THR A 560 -8.78 -45.38 16.37
C THR A 560 -9.53 -45.93 17.58
N ILE A 561 -10.60 -45.24 17.98
CA ILE A 561 -11.51 -45.67 19.06
C ILE A 561 -12.15 -47.05 18.79
N ARG A 562 -12.08 -47.59 17.56
CA ARG A 562 -12.59 -48.93 17.23
C ARG A 562 -11.86 -50.01 18.04
N ASN A 563 -10.56 -49.83 18.26
CA ASN A 563 -9.73 -50.78 18.99
C ASN A 563 -10.00 -50.80 20.50
N VAL A 564 -10.76 -49.86 21.05
CA VAL A 564 -11.10 -49.83 22.49
C VAL A 564 -12.27 -50.76 22.78
N GLN A 565 -12.10 -51.72 23.71
CA GLN A 565 -13.16 -52.66 24.11
C GLN A 565 -14.44 -51.97 24.65
N GLU A 566 -15.59 -52.61 24.45
CA GLU A 566 -16.87 -52.15 25.01
C GLU A 566 -16.83 -52.13 26.55
N GLY A 567 -17.27 -51.03 27.17
CA GLY A 567 -17.25 -50.86 28.63
C GLY A 567 -15.87 -50.58 29.24
N SER A 568 -14.82 -50.42 28.43
CA SER A 568 -13.46 -50.11 28.93
C SER A 568 -13.40 -48.77 29.67
N THR A 569 -12.61 -48.72 30.75
CA THR A 569 -12.33 -47.48 31.49
C THR A 569 -11.60 -46.44 30.64
N GLY A 570 -10.90 -46.87 29.57
CA GLY A 570 -10.22 -45.99 28.62
C GLY A 570 -11.14 -44.99 27.92
N LEU A 571 -12.43 -45.30 27.76
CA LEU A 571 -13.41 -44.40 27.13
C LEU A 571 -13.58 -43.08 27.91
N TRP A 572 -13.30 -43.06 29.22
CA TRP A 572 -13.30 -41.83 30.02
C TRP A 572 -12.21 -40.85 29.60
N ALA A 573 -11.10 -41.33 29.04
CA ALA A 573 -10.05 -40.47 28.49
C ALA A 573 -10.55 -39.69 27.26
N HIS A 574 -11.32 -40.34 26.38
CA HIS A 574 -11.97 -39.68 25.24
C HIS A 574 -13.04 -38.67 25.69
N PHE A 575 -13.82 -39.03 26.72
CA PHE A 575 -14.82 -38.13 27.31
C PHE A 575 -14.17 -36.88 27.94
N PHE A 576 -13.09 -37.07 28.69
CA PHE A 576 -12.29 -35.97 29.24
C PHE A 576 -11.75 -35.07 28.12
N ALA A 577 -11.20 -35.68 27.06
CA ALA A 577 -10.71 -34.93 25.91
C ALA A 577 -11.81 -34.10 25.22
N LEU A 578 -13.01 -34.67 25.06
CA LEU A 578 -14.18 -33.99 24.49
C LEU A 578 -14.54 -32.71 25.26
N TYR A 579 -14.57 -32.79 26.59
CA TYR A 579 -14.92 -31.67 27.45
C TYR A 579 -13.86 -30.56 27.40
N VAL A 580 -12.58 -30.92 27.53
CA VAL A 580 -11.47 -29.95 27.49
C VAL A 580 -11.42 -29.25 26.14
N ILE A 581 -11.51 -29.98 25.03
CA ILE A 581 -11.50 -29.39 23.68
C ILE A 581 -12.71 -28.47 23.48
N SER A 582 -13.90 -28.85 23.94
CA SER A 582 -15.11 -28.02 23.81
C SER A 582 -15.02 -26.73 24.62
N ILE A 583 -14.58 -26.79 25.88
CA ILE A 583 -14.42 -25.62 26.75
C ILE A 583 -13.36 -24.66 26.21
N CYS A 584 -12.18 -25.18 25.82
CA CYS A 584 -11.13 -24.40 25.19
C CYS A 584 -11.63 -23.70 23.91
N SER A 585 -12.44 -24.41 23.11
CA SER A 585 -13.05 -23.84 21.90
C SER A 585 -14.00 -22.69 22.22
N TYR A 586 -14.85 -22.80 23.25
CA TYR A 586 -15.75 -21.71 23.64
C TYR A 586 -14.98 -20.46 24.06
N VAL A 587 -13.95 -20.62 24.89
CA VAL A 587 -13.12 -19.51 25.37
C VAL A 587 -12.41 -18.82 24.20
N LEU A 588 -11.77 -19.58 23.31
CA LEU A 588 -11.05 -19.03 22.16
C LEU A 588 -12.00 -18.37 21.16
N LEU A 589 -13.15 -18.98 20.85
CA LEU A 589 -14.16 -18.40 19.97
C LEU A 589 -14.70 -17.09 20.55
N TYR A 590 -14.97 -17.03 21.85
CA TYR A 590 -15.43 -15.81 22.52
C TYR A 590 -14.40 -14.68 22.43
N ILE A 591 -13.13 -14.97 22.74
CA ILE A 591 -12.04 -13.99 22.70
C ILE A 591 -11.86 -13.44 21.28
N GLU A 592 -11.79 -14.31 20.27
CA GLU A 592 -11.59 -13.84 18.89
C GLU A 592 -12.82 -13.11 18.35
N PHE A 593 -14.05 -13.51 18.71
CA PHE A 593 -15.26 -12.75 18.34
C PHE A 593 -15.24 -11.35 18.93
N LYS A 594 -14.89 -11.21 20.22
CA LYS A 594 -14.74 -9.90 20.87
C LYS A 594 -13.66 -9.05 20.17
N ASN A 595 -12.51 -9.63 19.84
CA ASN A 595 -11.41 -8.93 19.18
C ASN A 595 -11.80 -8.43 17.78
N VAL A 596 -12.37 -9.31 16.95
CA VAL A 596 -12.80 -8.94 15.59
C VAL A 596 -13.92 -7.90 15.62
N ALA A 597 -14.87 -8.02 16.56
CA ALA A 597 -15.92 -7.01 16.75
C ALA A 597 -15.33 -5.63 17.07
N ARG A 598 -14.32 -5.57 17.96
CA ARG A 598 -13.62 -4.32 18.29
C ARG A 598 -12.89 -3.72 17.08
N MET A 599 -12.13 -4.53 16.34
CA MET A 599 -11.41 -4.08 15.14
C MET A 599 -12.35 -3.50 14.08
N ARG A 600 -13.56 -4.10 13.95
CA ARG A 600 -14.59 -3.58 13.05
C ARG A 600 -15.10 -2.20 13.48
N LEU A 601 -15.34 -1.99 14.77
CA LEU A 601 -15.80 -0.69 15.29
C LEU A 601 -14.73 0.38 15.06
N GLU A 602 -13.46 0.08 15.38
CA GLU A 602 -12.33 0.98 15.14
C GLU A 602 -12.17 1.34 13.66
N GLN A 603 -12.44 0.40 12.74
CA GLN A 603 -12.38 0.67 11.30
C GLN A 603 -13.39 1.74 10.84
N VAL A 604 -14.60 1.76 11.41
CA VAL A 604 -15.63 2.75 11.05
C VAL A 604 -15.14 4.15 11.39
N ILE A 605 -14.48 4.30 12.54
CA ILE A 605 -13.90 5.55 13.04
C ILE A 605 -12.65 5.93 12.23
N ARG A 606 -11.80 4.97 11.84
CA ARG A 606 -10.54 5.20 11.13
C ARG A 606 -10.72 5.79 9.72
N PHE A 607 -11.89 5.60 9.10
CA PHE A 607 -12.20 6.08 7.76
C PHE A 607 -13.51 6.89 7.72
N PRO A 608 -13.55 8.09 8.33
CA PRO A 608 -14.79 8.85 8.48
C PRO A 608 -15.37 9.34 7.15
N ARG A 609 -14.51 9.56 6.13
CA ARG A 609 -14.87 10.19 4.84
C ARG A 609 -15.39 9.22 3.77
N LYS A 610 -15.73 7.99 4.14
CA LYS A 610 -16.27 7.02 3.19
C LYS A 610 -17.67 7.44 2.70
N PRO A 611 -17.93 7.52 1.38
CA PRO A 611 -19.21 7.99 0.85
C PRO A 611 -20.38 7.07 1.25
N SER A 612 -20.10 5.78 1.48
CA SER A 612 -21.08 4.81 1.99
C SER A 612 -21.66 5.16 3.37
N HIS A 613 -20.99 6.03 4.15
CA HIS A 613 -21.49 6.45 5.46
C HIS A 613 -22.64 7.47 5.35
N PHE A 614 -22.73 8.20 4.23
CA PHE A 614 -23.72 9.24 3.99
C PHE A 614 -24.80 8.84 2.96
N THR A 615 -24.67 7.66 2.38
CA THR A 615 -25.48 7.25 1.23
C THR A 615 -26.35 6.04 1.57
N VAL A 616 -27.64 6.13 1.23
CA VAL A 616 -28.62 5.04 1.34
C VAL A 616 -29.02 4.61 -0.05
N LEU A 617 -28.98 3.29 -0.31
CA LEU A 617 -29.56 2.71 -1.51
C LEU A 617 -31.04 2.47 -1.28
N VAL A 618 -31.87 3.03 -2.16
CA VAL A 618 -33.32 2.88 -2.17
C VAL A 618 -33.72 1.98 -3.33
N ARG A 619 -34.59 0.98 -3.08
CA ARG A 619 -35.14 0.06 -4.10
C ARG A 619 -36.65 -0.07 -3.93
N GLY A 620 -37.34 -0.44 -5.01
CA GLY A 620 -38.80 -0.61 -4.97
C GLY A 620 -39.53 0.73 -4.93
N ILE A 621 -39.03 1.73 -5.67
CA ILE A 621 -39.67 3.03 -5.79
C ILE A 621 -41.02 2.85 -6.53
N PRO A 622 -42.15 3.34 -6.00
CA PRO A 622 -43.45 3.25 -6.67
C PRO A 622 -43.48 4.13 -7.93
N SER A 623 -44.19 3.65 -8.96
CA SER A 623 -44.44 4.41 -10.18
C SER A 623 -45.77 5.15 -10.04
N TYR A 624 -45.76 6.46 -10.28
CA TYR A 624 -46.98 7.27 -10.32
C TYR A 624 -47.24 7.72 -11.77
N PRO A 625 -48.49 7.65 -12.28
CA PRO A 625 -48.80 8.07 -13.64
C PRO A 625 -48.42 9.55 -13.86
N GLY A 626 -47.55 9.83 -14.83
CA GLY A 626 -47.11 11.19 -15.18
C GLY A 626 -45.92 11.75 -14.39
N GLU A 627 -45.46 11.07 -13.32
CA GLU A 627 -44.32 11.49 -12.49
C GLU A 627 -43.08 10.62 -12.80
N SER A 628 -41.88 11.20 -12.82
CA SER A 628 -40.62 10.43 -12.95
C SER A 628 -40.25 9.78 -11.61
N TYR A 629 -39.45 8.70 -11.62
CA TYR A 629 -38.97 8.10 -10.37
C TYR A 629 -38.08 9.07 -9.59
N SER A 630 -37.33 9.93 -10.28
CA SER A 630 -36.54 11.01 -9.65
C SER A 630 -37.41 11.98 -8.85
N GLU A 631 -38.55 12.39 -9.40
CA GLU A 631 -39.48 13.29 -8.70
C GLU A 631 -40.11 12.62 -7.49
N ALA A 632 -40.51 11.35 -7.62
CA ALA A 632 -41.04 10.58 -6.50
C ALA A 632 -40.02 10.49 -5.34
N VAL A 633 -38.73 10.24 -5.65
CA VAL A 633 -37.66 10.17 -4.63
C VAL A 633 -37.46 11.54 -3.99
N ARG A 634 -37.36 12.61 -4.78
CA ARG A 634 -37.19 13.97 -4.26
C ARG A 634 -38.33 14.33 -3.32
N ARG A 635 -39.58 14.17 -3.75
CA ARG A 635 -40.78 14.45 -2.97
C ARG A 635 -40.86 13.64 -1.68
N HIS A 636 -40.50 12.36 -1.72
CA HIS A 636 -40.50 11.50 -0.53
C HIS A 636 -39.46 11.96 0.50
N PHE A 637 -38.20 12.07 0.12
CA PHE A 637 -37.13 12.38 1.07
C PHE A 637 -37.08 13.86 1.48
N SER A 638 -37.52 14.81 0.63
CA SER A 638 -37.64 16.21 1.04
C SER A 638 -38.76 16.42 2.06
N SER A 639 -39.85 15.66 1.98
CA SER A 639 -40.96 15.74 2.93
C SER A 639 -40.59 15.15 4.29
N PHE A 640 -40.01 13.94 4.32
CA PHE A 640 -39.72 13.24 5.57
C PHE A 640 -38.35 13.58 6.19
N TYR A 641 -37.37 14.01 5.39
CA TYR A 641 -36.00 14.29 5.84
C TYR A 641 -35.50 15.68 5.39
N ASN A 642 -36.38 16.69 5.37
CA ASN A 642 -36.11 18.04 4.83
C ASN A 642 -34.72 18.62 5.17
N ILE A 643 -34.33 18.60 6.45
CA ILE A 643 -33.07 19.21 6.93
C ILE A 643 -31.84 18.39 6.51
N SER A 644 -31.98 17.06 6.45
CA SER A 644 -30.84 16.15 6.28
C SER A 644 -30.69 15.61 4.87
N TYR A 645 -31.72 15.70 4.03
CA TYR A 645 -31.67 15.31 2.63
C TYR A 645 -30.76 16.26 1.84
N LEU A 646 -29.79 15.69 1.10
CA LEU A 646 -28.87 16.47 0.27
C LEU A 646 -29.28 16.40 -1.21
N ALA A 647 -29.27 15.19 -1.78
CA ALA A 647 -29.57 14.95 -3.19
C ALA A 647 -29.82 13.45 -3.42
N HIS A 648 -30.11 13.07 -4.66
CA HIS A 648 -30.21 11.67 -5.05
C HIS A 648 -29.67 11.45 -6.47
N GLN A 649 -29.19 10.23 -6.72
CA GLN A 649 -28.74 9.76 -8.03
C GLN A 649 -29.58 8.55 -8.44
N MET A 650 -30.35 8.69 -9.52
CA MET A 650 -31.13 7.59 -10.08
C MET A 650 -30.22 6.52 -10.71
N VAL A 651 -30.64 5.25 -10.61
CA VAL A 651 -29.99 4.14 -11.32
C VAL A 651 -30.63 3.99 -12.68
N TYR A 652 -29.81 3.93 -13.74
CA TYR A 652 -30.29 3.80 -15.12
C TYR A 652 -29.99 2.41 -15.70
N ARG A 653 -30.96 1.87 -16.44
CA ARG A 653 -30.76 0.67 -17.26
C ARG A 653 -29.63 0.94 -18.25
N SER A 654 -28.69 0.00 -18.36
CA SER A 654 -27.67 0.10 -19.40
C SER A 654 -28.37 -0.09 -20.75
N GLY A 655 -28.61 0.99 -21.49
CA GLY A 655 -29.09 0.88 -22.87
C GLY A 655 -28.07 0.12 -23.73
N THR A 656 -28.52 -0.39 -24.88
CA THR A 656 -27.67 -1.05 -25.87
C THR A 656 -26.46 -0.17 -26.23
N ILE A 657 -26.68 1.14 -26.35
CA ILE A 657 -25.66 2.17 -26.60
C ILE A 657 -24.63 2.25 -25.46
N GLN A 658 -25.06 2.20 -24.21
CA GLN A 658 -24.16 2.32 -23.05
C GLN A 658 -23.31 1.06 -22.86
N LYS A 659 -23.88 -0.12 -23.18
CA LYS A 659 -23.16 -1.38 -23.22
C LYS A 659 -22.17 -1.40 -24.39
N LEU A 660 -22.59 -0.97 -25.57
CA LEU A 660 -21.73 -0.77 -26.74
C LEU A 660 -20.61 0.21 -26.42
N MET A 661 -20.86 1.36 -25.78
CA MET A 661 -19.81 2.33 -25.39
C MET A 661 -18.78 1.73 -24.43
N MET A 662 -19.20 0.97 -23.40
CA MET A 662 -18.24 0.29 -22.51
C MET A 662 -17.46 -0.81 -23.24
N GLU A 663 -18.09 -1.53 -24.16
CA GLU A 663 -17.43 -2.55 -24.99
C GLU A 663 -16.48 -1.90 -25.99
N THR A 664 -16.86 -0.78 -26.61
CA THR A 664 -16.03 0.04 -27.49
C THR A 664 -14.89 0.69 -26.72
N GLU A 665 -15.07 1.14 -25.48
CA GLU A 665 -13.97 1.69 -24.65
C GLU A 665 -12.98 0.59 -24.27
N LYS A 666 -13.47 -0.60 -23.89
CA LYS A 666 -12.60 -1.77 -23.69
C LYS A 666 -11.86 -2.12 -24.96
N MET A 667 -12.55 -2.18 -26.09
CA MET A 667 -11.99 -2.53 -27.39
C MET A 667 -11.03 -1.45 -27.90
N TYR A 668 -11.28 -0.18 -27.62
CA TYR A 668 -10.40 0.95 -27.89
C TYR A 668 -9.14 0.88 -27.02
N LYS A 669 -9.25 0.56 -25.72
CA LYS A 669 -8.07 0.29 -24.87
C LYS A 669 -7.26 -0.89 -25.41
N VAL A 670 -7.94 -1.98 -25.80
CA VAL A 670 -7.32 -3.14 -26.46
C VAL A 670 -6.57 -2.74 -27.74
N LEU A 671 -7.20 -1.94 -28.60
CA LEU A 671 -6.65 -1.53 -29.91
C LEU A 671 -5.56 -0.47 -29.82
N LYS A 672 -5.66 0.47 -28.87
CA LYS A 672 -4.70 1.57 -28.67
C LYS A 672 -3.38 1.07 -28.07
N GLU A 673 -3.43 0.00 -27.28
CA GLU A 673 -2.24 -0.58 -26.64
C GLU A 673 -1.52 -1.62 -27.50
N THR A 674 -2.13 -2.12 -28.57
CA THR A 674 -1.46 -2.95 -29.58
C THR A 674 -0.66 -2.10 -30.56
N PRO A 675 0.67 -2.25 -30.65
CA PRO A 675 1.44 -1.62 -31.73
C PRO A 675 1.03 -2.27 -33.06
N ILE A 676 0.42 -1.48 -33.95
CA ILE A 676 0.19 -1.87 -35.34
C ILE A 676 1.57 -1.89 -36.01
N ASN A 677 2.27 -3.03 -35.96
CA ASN A 677 3.46 -3.30 -36.77
C ASN A 677 3.39 -4.72 -37.37
N GLN A 678 2.77 -4.80 -38.55
CA GLN A 678 3.30 -5.35 -39.81
C GLN A 678 3.97 -6.74 -39.93
N TYR A 679 3.99 -7.64 -38.94
CA TYR A 679 4.67 -8.95 -39.12
C TYR A 679 3.87 -10.20 -38.71
N VAL A 680 2.62 -10.32 -39.13
CA VAL A 680 1.94 -11.62 -39.13
C VAL A 680 1.28 -11.82 -40.49
N GLN A 681 1.84 -12.70 -41.32
CA GLN A 681 1.08 -13.25 -42.43
C GLN A 681 -0.16 -13.95 -41.86
N PRO A 682 -1.36 -13.74 -42.44
CA PRO A 682 -2.56 -14.40 -41.96
C PRO A 682 -2.37 -15.91 -42.06
N ILE A 683 -2.46 -16.59 -40.92
CA ILE A 683 -2.57 -18.04 -40.89
C ILE A 683 -3.94 -18.36 -41.48
N ASN A 684 -3.94 -18.86 -42.72
CA ASN A 684 -5.11 -19.45 -43.34
C ASN A 684 -5.48 -20.72 -42.57
N LEU A 685 -6.36 -20.59 -41.58
CA LEU A 685 -7.08 -21.72 -41.05
C LEU A 685 -8.27 -21.96 -42.00
N GLU A 686 -8.20 -23.01 -42.82
CA GLU A 686 -9.09 -23.35 -43.95
C GLU A 686 -10.58 -23.60 -43.60
N SER A 687 -11.12 -23.04 -42.52
CA SER A 687 -12.51 -23.32 -42.10
C SER A 687 -13.40 -22.10 -41.84
N LEU A 688 -12.95 -20.86 -42.10
CA LEU A 688 -13.83 -19.69 -42.09
C LEU A 688 -13.56 -18.73 -43.26
N PRO A 689 -14.61 -18.14 -43.88
CA PRO A 689 -14.47 -17.27 -45.04
C PRO A 689 -13.70 -15.98 -44.72
N PRO A 690 -13.01 -15.36 -45.70
CA PRO A 690 -12.10 -14.24 -45.47
C PRO A 690 -12.90 -12.94 -45.28
N SER A 691 -13.38 -12.68 -44.07
CA SER A 691 -13.92 -11.38 -43.68
C SER A 691 -12.86 -10.60 -42.91
N ASN A 692 -12.37 -9.51 -43.51
CA ASN A 692 -11.50 -8.55 -42.83
C ASN A 692 -12.22 -8.00 -41.58
N PRO A 693 -11.80 -8.35 -40.35
CA PRO A 693 -12.59 -8.07 -39.15
C PRO A 693 -12.69 -6.56 -38.86
N LEU A 694 -11.71 -5.77 -39.32
CA LEU A 694 -11.69 -4.32 -39.16
C LEU A 694 -12.72 -3.57 -40.03
N LYS A 695 -13.07 -4.08 -41.21
CA LYS A 695 -14.09 -3.44 -42.07
C LYS A 695 -15.51 -3.75 -41.60
N MET A 696 -15.76 -4.97 -41.12
CA MET A 696 -17.10 -5.36 -40.64
C MET A 696 -17.48 -4.61 -39.35
N VAL A 697 -16.53 -4.46 -38.42
CA VAL A 697 -16.75 -3.71 -37.16
C VAL A 697 -16.97 -2.21 -37.42
N ALA A 698 -16.18 -1.58 -38.30
CA ALA A 698 -16.33 -0.15 -38.60
C ALA A 698 -17.71 0.15 -39.25
N THR A 699 -18.13 -0.67 -40.22
CA THR A 699 -19.38 -0.46 -40.96
C THR A 699 -20.61 -0.77 -40.12
N GLU A 700 -20.55 -1.75 -39.19
CA GLU A 700 -21.62 -1.99 -38.20
C GLU A 700 -21.70 -0.86 -37.16
N THR A 701 -20.56 -0.38 -36.64
CA THR A 701 -20.58 0.72 -35.66
C THR A 701 -21.17 2.01 -36.23
N GLU A 702 -20.87 2.35 -37.48
CA GLU A 702 -21.33 3.60 -38.12
C GLU A 702 -22.82 3.58 -38.49
N ASN A 703 -23.32 2.42 -38.98
CA ASN A 703 -24.74 2.23 -39.28
C ASN A 703 -25.61 2.16 -38.02
N THR A 704 -25.08 1.64 -36.91
CA THR A 704 -25.81 1.57 -35.63
C THR A 704 -25.83 2.92 -34.89
N PHE A 705 -24.75 3.71 -34.98
CA PHE A 705 -24.69 5.07 -34.42
C PHE A 705 -25.69 6.03 -35.10
N LYS A 706 -25.89 5.89 -36.43
CA LYS A 706 -26.85 6.71 -37.19
C LYS A 706 -28.32 6.34 -36.91
N LYS A 707 -28.63 5.08 -36.61
CA LYS A 707 -30.01 4.62 -36.31
C LYS A 707 -30.54 5.07 -34.94
N HIS A 708 -29.68 5.45 -34.00
CA HIS A 708 -30.07 5.78 -32.62
C HIS A 708 -29.93 7.25 -32.21
N LYS A 709 -29.68 8.15 -33.17
CA LYS A 709 -29.71 9.61 -32.95
C LYS A 709 -31.13 10.17 -32.78
N HIS A 710 -32.17 9.34 -32.96
CA HIS A 710 -33.56 9.69 -32.64
C HIS A 710 -33.80 9.58 -31.12
N LYS A 711 -33.86 10.74 -30.44
CA LYS A 711 -34.41 11.00 -29.09
C LYS A 711 -34.49 9.77 -28.16
N SER A 712 -33.43 9.49 -27.40
CA SER A 712 -33.57 8.63 -26.21
C SER A 712 -34.20 9.43 -25.07
N ASP A 713 -35.50 9.24 -24.82
CA ASP A 713 -36.13 9.72 -23.59
C ASP A 713 -35.44 9.09 -22.37
N VAL A 714 -34.63 9.89 -21.66
CA VAL A 714 -33.92 9.47 -20.43
C VAL A 714 -34.91 8.96 -19.37
N LYS A 715 -36.15 9.48 -19.37
CA LYS A 715 -37.25 9.06 -18.49
C LYS A 715 -37.59 7.57 -18.62
N ASN A 716 -37.50 6.98 -19.81
CA ASN A 716 -37.86 5.57 -20.03
C ASN A 716 -36.76 4.58 -19.59
N GLN A 717 -35.59 5.08 -19.17
CA GLN A 717 -34.44 4.26 -18.78
C GLN A 717 -34.20 4.22 -17.27
N GLU A 718 -34.98 4.95 -16.47
CA GLU A 718 -34.90 4.95 -15.01
C GLU A 718 -35.27 3.58 -14.43
N CYS A 719 -34.43 3.06 -13.54
CA CYS A 719 -34.75 1.90 -12.71
C CYS A 719 -35.47 2.40 -11.44
N ALA A 720 -36.33 1.55 -10.86
CA ALA A 720 -36.96 1.80 -9.55
C ALA A 720 -35.95 1.63 -8.38
N ALA A 721 -34.76 2.22 -8.53
CA ALA A 721 -33.68 2.25 -7.56
C ALA A 721 -32.89 3.57 -7.65
N ALA A 722 -32.44 4.09 -6.52
CA ALA A 722 -31.70 5.34 -6.41
C ALA A 722 -30.69 5.31 -5.25
N PHE A 723 -29.61 6.06 -5.36
CA PHE A 723 -28.74 6.40 -4.24
C PHE A 723 -29.16 7.74 -3.67
N VAL A 724 -29.51 7.79 -2.38
CA VAL A 724 -29.92 9.01 -1.69
C VAL A 724 -28.80 9.45 -0.75
N PHE A 725 -28.42 10.71 -0.88
CA PHE A 725 -27.34 11.34 -0.12
C PHE A 725 -27.92 12.16 1.02
N PHE A 726 -27.33 12.01 2.22
CA PHE A 726 -27.69 12.78 3.41
C PHE A 726 -26.54 13.67 3.84
N ARG A 727 -26.86 14.80 4.49
CA ARG A 727 -25.88 15.75 5.05
C ARG A 727 -25.12 15.16 6.24
N THR A 728 -25.79 14.31 7.04
CA THR A 728 -25.21 13.67 8.24
C THR A 728 -25.23 12.15 8.11
N ARG A 729 -24.22 11.49 8.70
CA ARG A 729 -24.14 10.02 8.74
C ARG A 729 -25.25 9.45 9.61
N TYR A 730 -25.62 10.16 10.66
CA TYR A 730 -26.74 9.78 11.52
C TYR A 730 -28.07 9.71 10.75
N ALA A 731 -28.38 10.70 9.90
CA ALA A 731 -29.60 10.68 9.10
C ALA A 731 -29.63 9.52 8.10
N ALA A 732 -28.49 9.24 7.43
CA ALA A 732 -28.36 8.08 6.56
C ALA A 732 -28.60 6.76 7.33
N MET A 733 -28.09 6.66 8.56
CA MET A 733 -28.33 5.51 9.44
C MET A 733 -29.80 5.33 9.78
N VAL A 734 -30.48 6.40 10.21
CA VAL A 734 -31.91 6.38 10.52
C VAL A 734 -32.72 5.97 9.30
N ALA A 735 -32.46 6.57 8.13
CA ALA A 735 -33.17 6.24 6.89
C ALA A 735 -32.94 4.78 6.42
N SER A 736 -31.75 4.23 6.66
CA SER A 736 -31.41 2.84 6.28
C SER A 736 -32.04 1.76 7.17
N HIS A 737 -32.41 2.10 8.41
CA HIS A 737 -32.98 1.14 9.37
C HIS A 737 -34.48 1.30 9.59
N THR A 738 -35.04 2.45 9.20
CA THR A 738 -36.48 2.71 9.33
C THR A 738 -37.25 2.19 8.12
N ILE A 739 -38.39 1.55 8.38
CA ILE A 739 -39.33 1.14 7.34
C ILE A 739 -40.05 2.40 6.85
N GLN A 740 -39.88 2.75 5.57
CA GLN A 740 -40.39 4.02 5.01
C GLN A 740 -41.89 3.99 4.65
N SER A 741 -42.48 2.82 4.42
CA SER A 741 -43.87 2.65 3.98
C SER A 741 -44.56 1.49 4.68
N LYS A 742 -45.90 1.52 4.74
CA LYS A 742 -46.71 0.39 5.26
C LYS A 742 -46.49 -0.90 4.46
N ASP A 743 -46.19 -0.79 3.17
CA ASP A 743 -45.80 -1.93 2.33
C ASP A 743 -44.28 -2.14 2.40
N PRO A 744 -43.78 -3.26 2.97
CA PRO A 744 -42.36 -3.53 3.11
C PRO A 744 -41.65 -3.82 1.78
N MET A 745 -42.38 -3.94 0.67
CA MET A 745 -41.82 -4.13 -0.68
C MET A 745 -41.58 -2.81 -1.41
N LEU A 746 -42.06 -1.68 -0.86
CA LEU A 746 -41.87 -0.34 -1.40
C LEU A 746 -40.88 0.45 -0.55
N TRP A 747 -40.13 1.35 -1.19
CA TRP A 747 -39.15 2.23 -0.51
C TRP A 747 -38.18 1.46 0.40
N VAL A 748 -37.67 0.34 -0.08
CA VAL A 748 -36.71 -0.49 0.66
C VAL A 748 -35.37 0.21 0.70
N THR A 749 -34.93 0.57 1.91
CA THR A 749 -33.69 1.29 2.17
C THR A 749 -32.64 0.36 2.79
N ASP A 750 -31.43 0.40 2.25
CA ASP A 750 -30.25 -0.28 2.78
C ASP A 750 -29.08 0.72 2.75
N PHE A 751 -28.08 0.60 3.62
CA PHE A 751 -26.83 1.36 3.44
C PHE A 751 -26.21 1.07 2.07
N ALA A 752 -25.79 2.11 1.36
CA ALA A 752 -25.14 1.92 0.07
C ALA A 752 -23.76 1.26 0.27
N PRO A 753 -23.40 0.24 -0.53
CA PRO A 753 -22.03 -0.24 -0.55
C PRO A 753 -21.10 0.84 -1.13
N GLU A 754 -19.79 0.70 -0.95
CA GLU A 754 -18.82 1.61 -1.57
C GLU A 754 -18.97 1.62 -3.10
N PRO A 755 -18.74 2.77 -3.79
CA PRO A 755 -18.97 2.88 -5.23
C PRO A 755 -18.28 1.79 -6.08
N HIS A 756 -17.07 1.39 -5.70
CA HIS A 756 -16.30 0.34 -6.37
C HIS A 756 -16.79 -1.09 -6.06
N ASP A 757 -17.52 -1.27 -4.95
CA ASP A 757 -18.14 -2.53 -4.54
C ASP A 757 -19.55 -2.72 -5.13
N VAL A 758 -20.18 -1.65 -5.65
CA VAL A 758 -21.49 -1.71 -6.32
C VAL A 758 -21.42 -2.64 -7.54
N TYR A 759 -22.38 -3.58 -7.61
CA TYR A 759 -22.61 -4.41 -8.78
C TYR A 759 -23.83 -3.91 -9.56
N TRP A 760 -23.58 -2.92 -10.43
CA TRP A 760 -24.60 -2.15 -11.15
C TRP A 760 -25.62 -2.98 -11.93
N ALA A 761 -25.23 -4.14 -12.49
CA ALA A 761 -26.12 -4.97 -13.29
C ALA A 761 -27.33 -5.50 -12.50
N ASN A 762 -27.17 -5.74 -11.19
CA ASN A 762 -28.24 -6.28 -10.35
C ASN A 762 -29.17 -5.21 -9.77
N LEU A 763 -28.81 -3.93 -9.81
CA LEU A 763 -29.63 -2.85 -9.25
C LEU A 763 -30.92 -2.59 -10.03
N CYS A 764 -30.94 -2.93 -11.32
CA CYS A 764 -32.13 -2.73 -12.18
C CYS A 764 -33.11 -3.90 -12.15
N ILE A 765 -32.84 -4.94 -11.35
CA ILE A 765 -33.79 -6.03 -11.13
C ILE A 765 -34.91 -5.51 -10.23
N PRO A 766 -36.19 -5.63 -10.62
CA PRO A 766 -37.29 -5.19 -9.77
C PRO A 766 -37.31 -5.97 -8.46
N TYR A 767 -37.48 -5.25 -7.34
CA TYR A 767 -37.34 -5.82 -6.00
C TYR A 767 -38.27 -7.02 -5.75
N ARG A 768 -39.49 -6.99 -6.31
CA ARG A 768 -40.49 -8.06 -6.22
C ARG A 768 -40.01 -9.42 -6.79
N TYR A 769 -39.07 -9.44 -7.72
CA TYR A 769 -38.54 -10.69 -8.29
C TYR A 769 -37.35 -11.27 -7.52
N LEU A 770 -36.78 -10.54 -6.55
CA LEU A 770 -35.58 -10.98 -5.84
C LEU A 770 -35.81 -12.24 -5.01
N TRP A 771 -36.97 -12.36 -4.35
CA TRP A 771 -37.28 -13.56 -3.56
C TRP A 771 -37.43 -14.80 -4.45
N ILE A 772 -38.08 -14.68 -5.62
CA ILE A 772 -38.19 -15.76 -6.61
C ILE A 772 -36.81 -16.21 -7.08
N ARG A 773 -35.93 -15.26 -7.43
CA ARG A 773 -34.55 -15.56 -7.83
C ARG A 773 -33.77 -16.29 -6.74
N LYS A 774 -33.88 -15.85 -5.48
CA LYS A 774 -33.24 -16.52 -4.34
C LYS A 774 -33.75 -17.95 -4.16
N THR A 775 -35.05 -18.18 -4.29
CA THR A 775 -35.64 -19.53 -4.22
C THR A 775 -35.16 -20.42 -5.36
N LEU A 776 -35.14 -19.92 -6.60
CA LEU A 776 -34.63 -20.67 -7.76
C LEU A 776 -33.14 -21.03 -7.60
N VAL A 777 -32.32 -20.11 -7.10
CA VAL A 777 -30.90 -20.37 -6.82
C VAL A 777 -30.74 -21.40 -5.71
N PHE A 778 -31.56 -21.35 -4.66
CA PHE A 778 -31.56 -22.34 -3.59
C PHE A 778 -31.88 -23.75 -4.14
N ILE A 779 -32.94 -23.88 -4.94
CA ILE A 779 -33.30 -25.14 -5.61
C ILE A 779 -32.16 -25.61 -6.52
N GLY A 780 -31.59 -24.71 -7.34
CA GLY A 780 -30.45 -25.03 -8.20
C GLY A 780 -29.22 -25.51 -7.42
N THR A 781 -28.96 -24.95 -6.24
CA THR A 781 -27.87 -25.38 -5.35
C THR A 781 -28.12 -26.78 -4.78
N ILE A 782 -29.38 -27.10 -4.44
CA ILE A 782 -29.76 -28.45 -4.00
C ILE A 782 -29.61 -29.45 -5.15
N LEU A 783 -30.13 -29.15 -6.33
CA LEU A 783 -30.01 -30.02 -7.50
C LEU A 783 -28.54 -30.28 -7.86
N PHE A 784 -27.69 -29.25 -7.81
CA PHE A 784 -26.26 -29.39 -8.00
C PHE A 784 -25.60 -30.27 -6.92
N SER A 785 -26.04 -30.15 -5.66
CA SER A 785 -25.58 -31.04 -4.58
C SER A 785 -25.98 -32.49 -4.84
N VAL A 786 -27.22 -32.75 -5.25
CA VAL A 786 -27.70 -34.09 -5.62
C VAL A 786 -26.95 -34.66 -6.83
N TRP A 787 -26.61 -33.83 -7.81
CA TRP A 787 -25.81 -34.26 -8.95
C TRP A 787 -24.37 -34.62 -8.53
N PHE A 788 -23.79 -33.89 -7.56
CA PHE A 788 -22.44 -34.14 -7.06
C PHE A 788 -22.30 -35.44 -6.26
N LEU A 789 -23.42 -36.10 -5.95
CA LEU A 789 -23.42 -37.41 -5.33
C LEU A 789 -22.74 -38.47 -6.21
N LEU A 790 -22.86 -38.34 -7.54
CA LEU A 790 -22.26 -39.28 -8.50
C LEU A 790 -20.72 -39.30 -8.43
N PRO A 791 -19.99 -38.16 -8.50
CA PRO A 791 -18.55 -38.15 -8.24
C PRO A 791 -18.14 -38.77 -6.90
N THR A 792 -18.88 -38.48 -5.84
CA THR A 792 -18.54 -38.98 -4.49
C THR A 792 -18.76 -40.48 -4.33
N THR A 793 -19.78 -41.08 -4.98
CA THR A 793 -19.97 -42.54 -4.97
C THR A 793 -18.87 -43.26 -5.73
N ILE A 794 -18.40 -42.69 -6.85
CA ILE A 794 -17.25 -43.20 -7.59
C ILE A 794 -15.99 -43.18 -6.72
N VAL A 795 -15.73 -42.06 -6.03
CA VAL A 795 -14.59 -41.93 -5.11
C VAL A 795 -14.65 -42.99 -4.00
N GLN A 796 -15.80 -43.17 -3.36
CA GLN A 796 -15.97 -44.20 -2.32
C GLN A 796 -15.86 -45.62 -2.87
N GLY A 797 -16.27 -45.86 -4.13
CA GLY A 797 -16.05 -47.15 -4.79
C GLY A 797 -14.58 -47.48 -4.98
N LEU A 798 -13.74 -46.48 -5.29
CA LEU A 798 -12.30 -46.65 -5.44
C LEU A 798 -11.59 -46.93 -4.09
N VAL A 799 -12.08 -46.33 -3.00
CA VAL A 799 -11.57 -46.60 -1.64
C VAL A 799 -11.79 -48.07 -1.27
N ASN A 800 -12.96 -48.63 -1.58
CA ASN A 800 -13.34 -50.01 -1.27
C ASN A 800 -13.26 -50.93 -2.50
N ILE A 801 -12.11 -50.92 -3.21
CA ILE A 801 -11.97 -51.62 -4.51
C ILE A 801 -12.26 -53.12 -4.43
N ALA A 802 -11.88 -53.78 -3.34
CA ALA A 802 -12.10 -55.22 -3.13
C ALA A 802 -13.59 -55.59 -3.11
N GLN A 803 -14.44 -54.70 -2.61
CA GLN A 803 -15.89 -54.88 -2.61
C GLN A 803 -16.50 -54.55 -3.97
N LEU A 804 -15.97 -53.52 -4.63
CA LEU A 804 -16.40 -53.13 -5.96
C LEU A 804 -16.15 -54.23 -7.01
N GLU A 805 -15.05 -54.99 -6.88
CA GLU A 805 -14.76 -56.17 -7.73
C GLU A 805 -15.82 -57.29 -7.60
N THR A 806 -16.51 -57.37 -6.45
CA THR A 806 -17.60 -58.33 -6.27
C THR A 806 -18.88 -57.91 -6.99
N THR A 807 -19.11 -56.60 -7.14
CA THR A 807 -20.29 -56.03 -7.79
C THR A 807 -20.11 -55.89 -9.31
N PHE A 808 -18.90 -55.55 -9.77
CA PHE A 808 -18.59 -55.35 -11.20
C PHE A 808 -17.54 -56.36 -11.68
N PRO A 809 -17.92 -57.42 -12.42
CA PRO A 809 -17.00 -58.47 -12.85
C PRO A 809 -15.83 -57.99 -13.71
N ILE A 810 -15.99 -56.83 -14.38
CA ILE A 810 -14.98 -56.21 -15.28
C ILE A 810 -13.73 -55.76 -14.51
N LEU A 811 -13.85 -55.50 -13.20
CA LEU A 811 -12.76 -54.97 -12.38
C LEU A 811 -11.92 -56.05 -11.67
N ARG A 812 -12.22 -57.34 -11.87
CA ARG A 812 -11.55 -58.45 -11.17
C ARG A 812 -10.03 -58.45 -11.40
N GLY A 813 -9.26 -58.52 -10.31
CA GLY A 813 -7.81 -58.68 -10.34
C GLY A 813 -7.01 -57.37 -10.31
N ILE A 814 -7.66 -56.23 -10.05
CA ILE A 814 -6.98 -54.93 -9.83
C ILE A 814 -6.42 -54.87 -8.41
N SER A 815 -7.17 -55.40 -7.44
CA SER A 815 -6.81 -55.48 -6.01
C SER A 815 -5.54 -56.31 -5.76
N GLN A 816 -5.24 -57.27 -6.63
CA GLN A 816 -4.06 -58.15 -6.50
C GLN A 816 -2.76 -57.57 -7.10
N ARG A 817 -2.80 -56.38 -7.71
CA ARG A 817 -1.61 -55.78 -8.34
C ARG A 817 -0.82 -54.92 -7.35
N ASN A 818 0.49 -54.79 -7.57
CA ASN A 818 1.40 -53.99 -6.72
C ASN A 818 0.98 -52.52 -6.55
N TYR A 819 0.20 -51.95 -7.49
CA TYR A 819 -0.28 -50.57 -7.42
C TYR A 819 -1.64 -50.41 -6.72
N ALA A 820 -2.26 -51.49 -6.22
CA ALA A 820 -3.58 -51.47 -5.58
C ALA A 820 -3.64 -50.47 -4.41
N ASN A 821 -2.58 -50.40 -3.59
CA ASN A 821 -2.50 -49.47 -2.46
C ASN A 821 -2.51 -47.98 -2.88
N ILE A 822 -1.96 -47.65 -4.06
CA ILE A 822 -1.99 -46.27 -4.59
C ILE A 822 -3.40 -45.94 -5.12
N ILE A 823 -4.05 -46.92 -5.76
CA ILE A 823 -5.38 -46.79 -6.34
C ILE A 823 -6.46 -46.69 -5.24
N SER A 824 -6.32 -47.41 -4.12
CA SER A 824 -7.25 -47.33 -2.99
C SER A 824 -6.93 -46.19 -2.02
N GLY A 825 -5.67 -45.79 -1.90
CA GLY A 825 -5.22 -44.74 -0.98
C GLY A 825 -5.27 -43.31 -1.55
N TYR A 826 -4.45 -43.03 -2.57
CA TYR A 826 -4.21 -41.65 -3.04
C TYR A 826 -5.15 -41.21 -4.16
N LEU A 827 -5.39 -42.08 -5.16
CA LEU A 827 -6.21 -41.76 -6.33
C LEU A 827 -7.62 -41.24 -6.01
N PRO A 828 -8.36 -41.79 -5.01
CA PRO A 828 -9.72 -41.32 -4.71
C PRO A 828 -9.72 -39.85 -4.25
N SER A 829 -8.70 -39.47 -3.47
CA SER A 829 -8.54 -38.08 -3.00
C SER A 829 -8.24 -37.10 -4.14
N LEU A 830 -7.46 -37.53 -5.14
CA LEU A 830 -7.14 -36.74 -6.33
C LEU A 830 -8.38 -36.53 -7.22
N VAL A 831 -9.13 -37.61 -7.47
CA VAL A 831 -10.39 -37.56 -8.25
C VAL A 831 -11.39 -36.62 -7.59
N LEU A 832 -11.58 -36.73 -6.27
CA LEU A 832 -12.46 -35.83 -5.52
C LEU A 832 -11.98 -34.38 -5.63
N THR A 833 -10.67 -34.13 -5.53
CA THR A 833 -10.09 -32.78 -5.67
C THR A 833 -10.43 -32.17 -7.03
N CYS A 834 -10.31 -32.92 -8.13
CA CYS A 834 -10.65 -32.45 -9.47
C CYS A 834 -12.11 -32.00 -9.58
N PHE A 835 -13.06 -32.79 -9.05
CA PHE A 835 -14.47 -32.40 -9.04
C PHE A 835 -14.77 -31.21 -8.13
N VAL A 836 -14.09 -31.11 -6.98
CA VAL A 836 -14.26 -30.00 -6.03
C VAL A 836 -13.81 -28.65 -6.62
N LEU A 837 -12.84 -28.63 -7.55
CA LEU A 837 -12.43 -27.40 -8.25
C LEU A 837 -13.57 -26.75 -9.06
N LEU A 838 -14.58 -27.51 -9.48
CA LEU A 838 -15.77 -26.99 -10.18
C LEU A 838 -16.72 -26.22 -9.25
N VAL A 839 -16.70 -26.51 -7.95
CA VAL A 839 -17.73 -26.04 -7.01
C VAL A 839 -17.68 -24.51 -6.79
N PRO A 840 -16.55 -23.87 -6.44
CA PRO A 840 -16.53 -22.43 -6.17
C PRO A 840 -16.97 -21.55 -7.37
N PRO A 841 -16.56 -21.83 -8.62
CA PRO A 841 -17.08 -21.11 -9.80
C PRO A 841 -18.60 -21.23 -9.96
N VAL A 842 -19.17 -22.42 -9.78
CA VAL A 842 -20.62 -22.64 -9.85
C VAL A 842 -21.35 -21.90 -8.73
N MET A 843 -20.83 -21.92 -7.51
CA MET A 843 -21.40 -21.17 -6.38
C MET A 843 -21.33 -19.65 -6.60
N LEU A 844 -20.28 -19.16 -7.25
CA LEU A 844 -20.19 -17.75 -7.63
C LEU A 844 -21.20 -17.39 -8.72
N MET A 845 -21.40 -18.25 -9.73
CA MET A 845 -22.45 -18.10 -10.74
C MET A 845 -23.83 -18.03 -10.09
N PHE A 846 -24.17 -18.99 -9.22
CA PHE A 846 -25.42 -18.95 -8.46
C PHE A 846 -25.58 -17.65 -7.66
N ALA A 847 -24.55 -17.21 -6.94
CA ALA A 847 -24.58 -15.95 -6.20
C ALA A 847 -24.77 -14.70 -7.10
N THR A 848 -24.33 -14.73 -8.37
CA THR A 848 -24.62 -13.65 -9.33
C THR A 848 -26.10 -13.57 -9.69
N LEU A 849 -26.75 -14.73 -9.87
CA LEU A 849 -28.15 -14.85 -10.29
C LEU A 849 -29.13 -14.41 -9.19
N GLU A 850 -28.74 -14.50 -7.92
CA GLU A 850 -29.54 -14.08 -6.76
C GLU A 850 -29.93 -12.59 -6.76
N GLY A 851 -29.21 -11.75 -7.51
CA GLY A 851 -29.45 -10.30 -7.52
C GLY A 851 -28.77 -9.56 -6.36
N SER A 852 -27.64 -10.06 -5.86
CA SER A 852 -26.82 -9.36 -4.85
C SER A 852 -26.35 -8.00 -5.37
N VAL A 853 -26.48 -6.96 -4.54
CA VAL A 853 -26.21 -5.55 -4.89
C VAL A 853 -24.72 -5.23 -4.94
N SER A 854 -23.91 -5.87 -4.10
CA SER A 854 -22.46 -5.62 -4.03
C SER A 854 -21.63 -6.85 -4.38
N ARG A 855 -20.40 -6.61 -4.83
CA ARG A 855 -19.44 -7.67 -5.19
C ARG A 855 -18.99 -8.43 -3.94
N SER A 856 -18.83 -7.74 -2.82
CA SER A 856 -18.49 -8.28 -1.50
C SER A 856 -19.57 -9.23 -0.97
N VAL A 857 -20.85 -8.82 -0.98
CA VAL A 857 -21.99 -9.65 -0.54
C VAL A 857 -22.16 -10.86 -1.45
N ARG A 858 -21.96 -10.69 -2.77
CA ARG A 858 -21.99 -11.79 -3.73
C ARG A 858 -20.93 -12.86 -3.40
N LYS A 859 -19.68 -12.45 -3.15
CA LYS A 859 -18.61 -13.39 -2.76
C LYS A 859 -18.88 -14.04 -1.41
N LYS A 860 -19.44 -13.30 -0.44
CA LYS A 860 -19.88 -13.87 0.85
C LYS A 860 -20.99 -14.91 0.66
N SER A 861 -21.98 -14.64 -0.20
CA SER A 861 -23.06 -15.58 -0.52
C SER A 861 -22.52 -16.86 -1.16
N ALA A 862 -21.61 -16.74 -2.13
CA ALA A 862 -20.92 -17.88 -2.74
C ALA A 862 -20.14 -18.70 -1.70
N CYS A 863 -19.42 -18.03 -0.80
CA CYS A 863 -18.71 -18.66 0.31
C CYS A 863 -19.65 -19.46 1.23
N CYS A 864 -20.79 -18.89 1.64
CA CYS A 864 -21.75 -19.59 2.49
C CYS A 864 -22.32 -20.84 1.82
N LYS A 865 -22.65 -20.76 0.52
CA LYS A 865 -23.12 -21.92 -0.25
C LYS A 865 -22.06 -22.99 -0.37
N ALA A 866 -20.81 -22.60 -0.64
CA ALA A 866 -19.68 -23.53 -0.70
C ALA A 866 -19.44 -24.24 0.65
N ILE A 867 -19.56 -23.53 1.79
CA ILE A 867 -19.45 -24.16 3.13
C ILE A 867 -20.52 -25.23 3.31
N ILE A 868 -21.80 -24.88 3.06
CA ILE A 868 -22.92 -25.82 3.19
C ILE A 868 -22.71 -27.01 2.26
N PHE A 869 -22.31 -26.75 1.02
CA PHE A 869 -22.05 -27.79 0.02
C PHE A 869 -20.92 -28.73 0.46
N PHE A 870 -19.79 -28.19 0.94
CA PHE A 870 -18.66 -29.01 1.40
C PHE A 870 -19.01 -29.83 2.63
N PHE A 871 -19.73 -29.26 3.59
CA PHE A 871 -20.15 -29.99 4.79
C PHE A 871 -21.08 -31.15 4.43
N TRP A 872 -22.05 -30.95 3.55
CA TRP A 872 -22.98 -32.01 3.16
C TRP A 872 -22.38 -33.02 2.19
N ASN A 873 -21.76 -32.58 1.09
CA ASN A 873 -21.32 -33.50 0.03
C ASN A 873 -19.95 -34.11 0.32
N ILE A 874 -18.99 -33.33 0.83
CA ILE A 874 -17.63 -33.84 1.05
C ILE A 874 -17.52 -34.58 2.38
N PHE A 875 -18.23 -34.13 3.42
CA PHE A 875 -18.18 -34.79 4.73
C PHE A 875 -19.32 -35.79 4.92
N PHE A 876 -20.57 -35.34 5.09
CA PHE A 876 -21.68 -36.25 5.43
C PHE A 876 -21.96 -37.29 4.35
N TYR A 877 -22.02 -36.89 3.08
CA TYR A 877 -22.41 -37.81 2.02
C TYR A 877 -21.33 -38.86 1.73
N ASN A 878 -20.06 -38.45 1.65
CA ASN A 878 -18.95 -39.41 1.56
C ASN A 878 -18.98 -40.43 2.72
N LEU A 879 -19.32 -39.97 3.94
CA LEU A 879 -19.49 -40.86 5.08
C LEU A 879 -20.64 -41.86 4.86
N PHE A 880 -21.78 -41.43 4.30
CA PHE A 880 -22.93 -42.31 4.03
C PHE A 880 -22.73 -43.24 2.82
N THR A 881 -22.00 -42.83 1.78
CA THR A 881 -21.78 -43.65 0.59
C THR A 881 -20.72 -44.71 0.77
N GLY A 882 -19.71 -44.50 1.62
CA GLY A 882 -18.79 -45.57 2.01
C GLY A 882 -19.51 -46.81 2.55
N THR A 883 -20.65 -46.59 3.22
CA THR A 883 -21.51 -47.62 3.82
C THR A 883 -22.36 -48.40 2.82
N TRP A 884 -22.59 -47.81 1.64
CA TRP A 884 -23.46 -48.37 0.61
C TRP A 884 -22.82 -49.60 -0.04
N TRP A 885 -21.50 -49.53 -0.30
CA TRP A 885 -20.76 -50.65 -0.90
C TRP A 885 -20.62 -51.85 0.04
N ASP A 886 -20.43 -51.60 1.33
CA ASP A 886 -20.41 -52.64 2.37
C ASP A 886 -21.73 -53.45 2.45
N ARG A 887 -22.85 -52.87 2.01
CA ARG A 887 -24.22 -53.38 2.27
C ARG A 887 -25.07 -53.72 1.06
N MET A 888 -24.56 -53.61 -0.17
CA MET A 888 -25.31 -54.04 -1.36
C MET A 888 -25.82 -55.49 -1.27
N ASN A 889 -25.15 -56.35 -0.50
CA ASN A 889 -25.53 -57.75 -0.30
C ASN A 889 -26.45 -58.01 0.92
N LYS A 890 -26.79 -56.99 1.73
CA LYS A 890 -27.66 -57.12 2.93
C LYS A 890 -28.72 -56.00 2.95
N ILE A 891 -29.72 -56.15 2.09
CA ILE A 891 -30.86 -55.23 1.95
C ILE A 891 -31.86 -55.50 3.09
N THR A 892 -31.67 -54.91 4.26
CA THR A 892 -32.73 -54.70 5.27
C THR A 892 -32.19 -53.79 6.39
N VAL A 893 -32.67 -52.54 6.44
CA VAL A 893 -32.50 -51.66 7.61
C VAL A 893 -33.88 -51.44 8.19
N THR A 894 -34.17 -52.03 9.35
CA THR A 894 -35.51 -52.00 9.97
C THR A 894 -35.59 -51.17 11.26
N GLY A 895 -34.53 -50.44 11.70
CA GLY A 895 -34.63 -49.58 12.89
C GLY A 895 -33.56 -48.48 13.09
N LEU A 896 -33.92 -47.45 13.88
CA LEU A 896 -33.05 -46.34 14.31
C LEU A 896 -31.80 -46.80 15.10
N LYS A 897 -31.93 -47.92 15.83
CA LYS A 897 -30.83 -48.49 16.62
C LYS A 897 -29.73 -49.08 15.72
N ASP A 898 -30.13 -49.71 14.62
CA ASP A 898 -29.21 -50.26 13.61
C ASP A 898 -28.45 -49.15 12.88
N MET A 899 -29.12 -48.01 12.61
CA MET A 899 -28.51 -46.82 12.02
C MET A 899 -27.50 -46.16 12.96
N ALA A 900 -27.78 -46.10 14.26
CA ALA A 900 -26.81 -45.62 15.24
C ALA A 900 -25.58 -46.52 15.21
N THR A 901 -25.73 -47.84 15.43
CA THR A 901 -24.63 -48.83 15.40
C THR A 901 -23.83 -48.82 14.10
N LEU A 902 -24.49 -48.49 12.99
CA LEU A 902 -23.84 -48.29 11.71
C LEU A 902 -22.89 -47.06 11.78
N LEU A 903 -23.40 -45.87 12.12
CA LEU A 903 -22.59 -44.64 12.17
C LEU A 903 -21.38 -44.74 13.10
N GLY A 904 -21.53 -45.39 14.26
CA GLY A 904 -20.47 -45.43 15.28
C GLY A 904 -19.25 -46.27 14.89
N ASN A 905 -19.41 -47.26 14.01
CA ASN A 905 -18.31 -48.05 13.46
C ASN A 905 -17.72 -47.45 12.18
N LEU A 906 -18.54 -46.78 11.38
CA LEU A 906 -18.14 -46.25 10.07
C LEU A 906 -17.31 -44.98 10.15
N ILE A 907 -17.68 -44.06 11.04
CA ILE A 907 -17.00 -42.76 11.12
C ILE A 907 -15.51 -42.96 11.36
N PRO A 908 -15.07 -43.68 12.41
CA PRO A 908 -13.64 -43.83 12.64
C PRO A 908 -12.91 -44.56 11.50
N GLY A 909 -13.55 -45.51 10.81
CA GLY A 909 -12.97 -46.26 9.70
C GLY A 909 -12.69 -45.41 8.45
N GLN A 910 -13.34 -44.25 8.30
CA GLN A 910 -13.10 -43.32 7.21
C GLN A 910 -11.96 -42.32 7.48
N ALA A 911 -11.37 -42.34 8.68
CA ALA A 911 -10.30 -41.41 9.03
C ALA A 911 -9.06 -41.47 8.11
N PRO A 912 -8.57 -42.65 7.65
CA PRO A 912 -7.42 -42.71 6.75
C PRO A 912 -7.66 -42.01 5.41
N PHE A 913 -8.87 -42.14 4.84
CA PHE A 913 -9.25 -41.42 3.62
C PHE A 913 -9.15 -39.90 3.81
N PHE A 914 -9.67 -39.38 4.92
CA PHE A 914 -9.62 -37.94 5.21
C PHE A 914 -8.21 -37.43 5.56
N MET A 915 -7.34 -38.26 6.15
CA MET A 915 -5.92 -37.91 6.33
C MET A 915 -5.24 -37.72 4.97
N THR A 916 -5.42 -38.68 4.06
CA THR A 916 -4.90 -38.56 2.68
C THR A 916 -5.52 -37.35 1.97
N TYR A 917 -6.82 -37.10 2.13
CA TYR A 917 -7.47 -35.91 1.56
C TYR A 917 -6.86 -34.59 2.05
N ILE A 918 -6.52 -34.48 3.35
CA ILE A 918 -5.82 -33.29 3.89
C ILE A 918 -4.42 -33.15 3.29
N MET A 919 -3.69 -34.25 3.11
CA MET A 919 -2.37 -34.22 2.48
C MET A 919 -2.46 -33.81 1.00
N THR A 920 -3.32 -34.49 0.23
CA THR A 920 -3.45 -34.28 -1.22
C THR A 920 -4.07 -32.93 -1.54
N THR A 921 -5.22 -32.60 -0.96
CA THR A 921 -5.92 -31.36 -1.27
C THR A 921 -5.39 -30.19 -0.45
N GLY A 922 -5.06 -30.40 0.83
CA GLY A 922 -4.58 -29.33 1.71
C GLY A 922 -3.17 -28.89 1.34
N TRP A 923 -2.18 -29.75 1.49
CA TRP A 923 -0.76 -29.36 1.29
C TRP A 923 -0.46 -28.99 -0.16
N ALA A 924 -0.98 -29.75 -1.13
CA ALA A 924 -0.77 -29.40 -2.54
C ALA A 924 -1.46 -28.07 -2.92
N SER A 925 -2.62 -27.75 -2.32
CA SER A 925 -3.25 -26.44 -2.57
C SER A 925 -2.41 -25.27 -2.05
N LEU A 926 -1.71 -25.42 -0.93
CA LEU A 926 -0.81 -24.39 -0.41
C LEU A 926 0.40 -24.19 -1.33
N ALA A 927 0.95 -25.28 -1.89
CA ALA A 927 2.01 -25.19 -2.89
C ALA A 927 1.52 -24.53 -4.19
N TYR A 928 0.33 -24.90 -4.67
CA TYR A 928 -0.32 -24.27 -5.82
C TYR A 928 -0.54 -22.77 -5.60
N GLU A 929 -1.03 -22.41 -4.41
CA GLU A 929 -1.27 -21.04 -3.99
C GLU A 929 0.02 -20.24 -3.86
N LEU A 930 1.13 -20.87 -3.43
CA LEU A 930 2.44 -20.21 -3.37
C LEU A 930 3.00 -19.96 -4.78
N MET A 931 2.89 -20.94 -5.67
CA MET A 931 3.44 -20.88 -7.03
C MET A 931 2.63 -20.02 -7.99
N GLN A 932 1.32 -19.85 -7.77
CA GLN A 932 0.41 -19.11 -8.64
C GLN A 932 0.51 -19.49 -10.14
N PRO A 933 0.49 -20.79 -10.51
CA PRO A 933 0.81 -21.23 -11.87
C PRO A 933 -0.20 -20.73 -12.91
N PHE A 934 -1.48 -20.61 -12.55
CA PHE A 934 -2.50 -20.06 -13.44
C PHE A 934 -2.23 -18.58 -13.77
N VAL A 935 -1.85 -17.78 -12.77
CA VAL A 935 -1.52 -16.36 -12.97
C VAL A 935 -0.28 -16.21 -13.83
N LEU A 936 0.75 -17.04 -13.58
CA LEU A 936 1.96 -17.06 -14.40
C LEU A 936 1.66 -17.46 -15.84
N LEU A 937 0.82 -18.49 -16.06
CA LEU A 937 0.42 -18.93 -17.39
C LEU A 937 -0.39 -17.85 -18.12
N VAL A 938 -1.37 -17.24 -17.46
CA VAL A 938 -2.15 -16.14 -18.05
C VAL A 938 -1.24 -14.97 -18.38
N ASN A 939 -0.37 -14.55 -17.47
CA ASN A 939 0.56 -13.45 -17.73
C ASN A 939 1.53 -13.79 -18.87
N TRP A 940 1.99 -15.04 -18.96
CA TRP A 940 2.79 -15.54 -20.08
C TRP A 940 2.01 -15.45 -21.40
N ILE A 941 0.74 -15.85 -21.45
CA ILE A 941 -0.14 -15.68 -22.63
C ILE A 941 -0.30 -14.18 -22.97
N TYR A 942 -0.55 -13.32 -21.98
CA TYR A 942 -0.72 -11.88 -22.21
C TYR A 942 0.54 -11.20 -22.76
N GLN A 943 1.72 -11.59 -22.26
CA GLN A 943 2.99 -11.02 -22.66
C GLN A 943 3.51 -11.59 -23.99
N PHE A 944 3.39 -12.91 -24.22
CA PHE A 944 3.99 -13.57 -25.38
C PHE A 944 3.00 -13.83 -26.53
N VAL A 945 1.75 -14.18 -26.23
CA VAL A 945 0.74 -14.45 -27.28
C VAL A 945 0.02 -13.17 -27.68
N LEU A 946 -0.41 -12.37 -26.70
CA LEU A 946 -1.14 -11.12 -26.96
C LEU A 946 -0.22 -9.88 -27.08
N MET A 947 1.09 -10.03 -26.86
CA MET A 947 2.12 -8.99 -26.99
C MET A 947 1.77 -7.67 -26.28
N ARG A 948 1.05 -7.74 -25.15
CA ARG A 948 0.68 -6.55 -24.38
C ARG A 948 1.79 -6.14 -23.42
N LYS A 949 2.06 -4.82 -23.38
CA LYS A 949 3.05 -4.22 -22.46
C LYS A 949 2.62 -4.25 -20.99
N GLU A 950 1.31 -4.33 -20.73
CA GLU A 950 0.74 -4.38 -19.39
C GLU A 950 0.13 -5.77 -19.14
N GLY A 951 0.60 -6.43 -18.07
CA GLY A 951 0.11 -7.74 -17.67
C GLY A 951 -1.31 -7.66 -17.11
N TYR A 952 -1.99 -8.82 -17.00
CA TYR A 952 -3.37 -8.97 -16.49
C TYR A 952 -3.55 -8.61 -14.99
N GLY A 953 -2.60 -7.91 -14.38
CA GLY A 953 -2.41 -7.82 -12.93
C GLY A 953 -3.46 -7.02 -12.17
N ASP A 954 -4.23 -6.14 -12.82
CA ASP A 954 -5.14 -5.25 -12.10
C ASP A 954 -6.28 -5.98 -11.37
N LEU A 955 -6.61 -7.22 -11.73
CA LEU A 955 -7.84 -7.91 -11.30
C LEU A 955 -7.69 -8.89 -10.12
N TYR A 956 -6.49 -9.07 -9.55
CA TYR A 956 -6.25 -10.14 -8.57
C TYR A 956 -6.66 -9.76 -7.14
N THR A 957 -7.84 -10.25 -6.75
CA THR A 957 -8.40 -10.13 -5.39
C THR A 957 -8.37 -11.48 -4.68
N PHE A 958 -8.08 -11.51 -3.37
CA PHE A 958 -8.02 -12.76 -2.61
C PHE A 958 -9.32 -13.59 -2.75
N PRO A 959 -9.23 -14.90 -3.06
CA PRO A 959 -10.40 -15.74 -3.33
C PRO A 959 -11.06 -16.27 -2.03
N TYR A 960 -11.61 -15.37 -1.20
CA TYR A 960 -12.28 -15.74 0.07
C TYR A 960 -13.33 -16.85 -0.08
N HIS A 961 -14.13 -16.82 -1.15
CA HIS A 961 -15.15 -17.83 -1.46
C HIS A 961 -14.63 -19.26 -1.73
N THR A 962 -13.32 -19.44 -1.88
CA THR A 962 -12.68 -20.74 -2.15
C THR A 962 -11.87 -21.20 -0.95
N GLU A 963 -11.08 -20.29 -0.36
CA GLU A 963 -10.14 -20.62 0.73
C GLU A 963 -10.81 -20.70 2.10
N VAL A 964 -11.78 -19.81 2.39
CA VAL A 964 -12.52 -19.85 3.68
C VAL A 964 -13.31 -21.16 3.84
N PRO A 965 -14.11 -21.62 2.85
CA PRO A 965 -14.81 -22.89 2.97
C PRO A 965 -13.87 -24.09 3.11
N ARG A 966 -12.70 -24.08 2.45
CA ARG A 966 -11.70 -25.16 2.57
C ARG A 966 -11.12 -25.22 3.97
N ALA A 967 -10.68 -24.09 4.53
CA ALA A 967 -10.16 -24.02 5.88
C ALA A 967 -11.20 -24.46 6.92
N LEU A 968 -12.48 -24.13 6.73
CA LEU A 968 -13.57 -24.55 7.62
C LEU A 968 -13.94 -26.03 7.45
N LEU A 969 -13.84 -26.61 6.25
CA LEU A 969 -14.01 -28.04 6.02
C LEU A 969 -12.95 -28.84 6.77
N PHE A 970 -11.69 -28.44 6.69
CA PHE A 970 -10.61 -29.08 7.46
C PHE A 970 -10.81 -28.90 8.96
N SER A 971 -11.37 -27.78 9.40
CA SER A 971 -11.75 -27.60 10.80
C SER A 971 -12.86 -28.58 11.22
N LEU A 972 -13.86 -28.83 10.36
CA LEU A 972 -14.91 -29.82 10.62
C LEU A 972 -14.33 -31.24 10.75
N LEU A 973 -13.43 -31.61 9.84
CA LEU A 973 -12.73 -32.91 9.90
C LEU A 973 -11.90 -33.02 11.18
N GLY A 974 -11.11 -31.99 11.50
CA GLY A 974 -10.30 -31.92 12.71
C GLY A 974 -11.15 -32.10 13.97
N PHE A 975 -12.23 -31.34 14.14
CA PHE A 975 -13.10 -31.47 15.30
C PHE A 975 -13.75 -32.84 15.39
N THR A 976 -14.31 -33.35 14.29
CA THR A 976 -14.99 -34.66 14.30
C THR A 976 -14.03 -35.79 14.67
N PHE A 977 -12.83 -35.80 14.08
CA PHE A 977 -11.91 -36.92 14.19
C PHE A 977 -10.88 -36.79 15.31
N CYS A 978 -10.69 -35.63 15.94
CA CYS A 978 -9.64 -35.44 16.96
C CYS A 978 -9.69 -36.44 18.12
N ILE A 979 -10.89 -36.82 18.57
CA ILE A 979 -11.10 -37.77 19.67
C ILE A 979 -11.23 -39.22 19.16
N LEU A 980 -11.59 -39.40 17.89
CA LEU A 980 -11.85 -40.72 17.30
C LEU A 980 -10.59 -41.35 16.71
N ALA A 981 -9.80 -40.55 16.00
CA ALA A 981 -8.58 -40.92 15.29
C ALA A 981 -7.54 -39.78 15.41
N PRO A 982 -6.82 -39.69 16.55
CA PRO A 982 -5.93 -38.57 16.87
C PRO A 982 -4.83 -38.28 15.83
N LEU A 983 -4.44 -39.29 15.03
CA LEU A 983 -3.41 -39.16 14.00
C LEU A 983 -3.75 -38.15 12.90
N ILE A 984 -5.00 -37.69 12.78
CA ILE A 984 -5.36 -36.61 11.84
C ILE A 984 -4.76 -35.25 12.24
N LEU A 985 -4.52 -35.04 13.54
CA LEU A 985 -4.15 -33.75 14.11
C LEU A 985 -2.77 -33.25 13.66
N PRO A 986 -1.70 -34.06 13.61
CA PRO A 986 -0.43 -33.64 13.04
C PRO A 986 -0.53 -33.15 11.60
N PHE A 987 -1.22 -33.90 10.72
CA PHE A 987 -1.39 -33.51 9.31
C PHE A 987 -2.15 -32.19 9.15
N LEU A 988 -3.18 -32.02 9.98
CA LEU A 988 -3.99 -30.80 10.04
C LEU A 988 -3.19 -29.60 10.56
N LEU A 989 -2.38 -29.79 11.61
CA LEU A 989 -1.51 -28.74 12.17
C LEU A 989 -0.43 -28.31 11.16
N ILE A 990 0.17 -29.26 10.45
CA ILE A 990 1.11 -28.95 9.36
C ILE A 990 0.42 -28.08 8.30
N TYR A 991 -0.80 -28.45 7.90
CA TYR A 991 -1.58 -27.63 6.96
C TYR A 991 -1.79 -26.21 7.49
N TYR A 992 -2.33 -26.02 8.70
CA TYR A 992 -2.62 -24.69 9.20
C TYR A 992 -1.36 -23.85 9.46
N PHE A 993 -0.25 -24.47 9.89
CA PHE A 993 1.03 -23.79 10.07
C PHE A 993 1.57 -23.27 8.73
N PHE A 994 1.62 -24.10 7.68
CA PHE A 994 2.02 -23.63 6.36
C PHE A 994 1.03 -22.63 5.76
N ALA A 995 -0.28 -22.84 5.97
CA ALA A 995 -1.32 -21.91 5.55
C ALA A 995 -1.11 -20.52 6.14
N TYR A 996 -0.74 -20.43 7.44
CA TYR A 996 -0.44 -19.17 8.10
C TYR A 996 0.64 -18.39 7.35
N PHE A 997 1.78 -19.02 7.03
CA PHE A 997 2.87 -18.35 6.31
C PHE A 997 2.52 -18.05 4.86
N VAL A 998 1.97 -19.02 4.14
CA VAL A 998 1.67 -18.88 2.70
C VAL A 998 0.64 -17.79 2.47
N TYR A 999 -0.51 -17.83 3.15
CA TYR A 999 -1.54 -16.81 2.95
C TYR A 999 -1.11 -15.44 3.44
N ARG A 1000 -0.34 -15.36 4.52
CA ARG A 1000 0.22 -14.09 5.00
C ARG A 1000 1.16 -13.47 3.97
N ASN A 1001 2.08 -14.26 3.42
CA ASN A 1001 2.96 -13.83 2.32
C ASN A 1001 2.14 -13.38 1.09
N GLN A 1002 1.13 -14.15 0.69
CA GLN A 1002 0.32 -13.84 -0.48
C GLN A 1002 -0.53 -12.57 -0.32
N ILE A 1003 -1.12 -12.35 0.86
CA ILE A 1003 -1.90 -11.13 1.14
C ILE A 1003 -1.00 -9.89 1.15
N LEU A 1004 0.23 -10.01 1.66
CA LEU A 1004 1.18 -8.89 1.68
C LEU A 1004 1.71 -8.56 0.27
N ASN A 1005 2.01 -9.57 -0.55
CA ASN A 1005 2.81 -9.39 -1.76
C ASN A 1005 2.05 -9.50 -3.09
N VAL A 1006 0.94 -10.26 -3.16
CA VAL A 1006 0.27 -10.60 -4.43
C VAL A 1006 -1.13 -10.01 -4.51
N TYR A 1007 -1.95 -10.16 -3.47
CA TYR A 1007 -3.36 -9.79 -3.55
C TYR A 1007 -3.62 -8.29 -3.32
N ILE A 1008 -4.59 -7.75 -4.08
CA ILE A 1008 -5.07 -6.36 -3.94
C ILE A 1008 -6.50 -6.37 -3.43
N THR A 1009 -6.73 -5.64 -2.34
CA THR A 1009 -8.07 -5.51 -1.76
C THR A 1009 -8.85 -4.38 -2.43
N ARG A 1010 -9.72 -4.76 -3.38
CA ARG A 1010 -10.59 -3.80 -4.08
C ARG A 1010 -11.89 -3.47 -3.35
N TYR A 1011 -12.42 -4.40 -2.57
CA TYR A 1011 -13.66 -4.25 -1.82
C TYR A 1011 -13.60 -5.13 -0.57
N ASN A 1012 -14.27 -4.71 0.50
CA ASN A 1012 -14.26 -5.37 1.80
C ASN A 1012 -15.67 -5.58 2.33
N THR A 1013 -15.91 -6.70 3.01
CA THR A 1013 -17.14 -6.99 3.76
C THR A 1013 -17.11 -6.45 5.19
N ASN A 1014 -16.03 -5.76 5.58
CA ASN A 1014 -15.78 -5.20 6.90
C ASN A 1014 -15.82 -6.25 8.04
N GLY A 1015 -15.19 -7.40 7.81
CA GLY A 1015 -15.07 -8.48 8.80
C GLY A 1015 -16.29 -9.40 8.89
N SER A 1016 -17.24 -9.28 7.95
CA SER A 1016 -18.49 -10.06 7.96
C SER A 1016 -18.30 -11.56 7.70
N TYR A 1017 -17.08 -11.99 7.35
CA TYR A 1017 -16.71 -13.42 7.26
C TYR A 1017 -16.58 -14.08 8.64
N TRP A 1018 -16.27 -13.32 9.69
CA TRP A 1018 -16.07 -13.90 11.02
C TRP A 1018 -17.33 -14.56 11.60
N PRO A 1019 -18.53 -13.94 11.59
CA PRO A 1019 -19.74 -14.62 12.05
C PRO A 1019 -20.06 -15.90 11.27
N VAL A 1020 -19.69 -15.96 9.99
CA VAL A 1020 -19.85 -17.17 9.16
C VAL A 1020 -18.90 -18.26 9.65
N ALA A 1021 -17.62 -17.93 9.86
CA ALA A 1021 -16.62 -18.86 10.37
C ALA A 1021 -16.91 -19.33 11.80
N HIS A 1022 -17.38 -18.44 12.68
CA HIS A 1022 -17.81 -18.77 14.03
C HIS A 1022 -18.97 -19.78 14.00
N ASN A 1023 -20.03 -19.50 13.24
CA ASN A 1023 -21.18 -20.41 13.14
C ASN A 1023 -20.79 -21.77 12.54
N ALA A 1024 -19.91 -21.79 11.54
CA ALA A 1024 -19.39 -23.03 10.97
C ALA A 1024 -18.57 -23.84 11.99
N SER A 1025 -17.74 -23.18 12.79
CA SER A 1025 -16.95 -23.83 13.85
C SER A 1025 -17.83 -24.38 14.97
N ILE A 1026 -18.87 -23.64 15.38
CA ILE A 1026 -19.88 -24.13 16.32
C ILE A 1026 -20.61 -25.36 15.75
N PHE A 1027 -20.98 -25.33 14.48
CA PHE A 1027 -21.58 -26.49 13.83
C PHE A 1027 -20.63 -27.69 13.88
N SER A 1028 -19.35 -27.50 13.59
CA SER A 1028 -18.34 -28.56 13.71
C SER A 1028 -18.22 -29.13 15.13
N LEU A 1029 -18.31 -28.29 16.17
CA LEU A 1029 -18.32 -28.75 17.57
C LEU A 1029 -19.58 -29.56 17.90
N ILE A 1030 -20.75 -29.13 17.42
CA ILE A 1030 -22.01 -29.86 17.59
C ILE A 1030 -21.92 -31.24 16.91
N VAL A 1031 -21.36 -31.30 15.70
CA VAL A 1031 -21.14 -32.57 14.99
C VAL A 1031 -20.20 -33.48 15.77
N MET A 1032 -19.06 -32.98 16.25
CA MET A 1032 -18.14 -33.74 17.11
C MET A 1032 -18.84 -34.31 18.34
N GLN A 1033 -19.62 -33.49 19.05
CA GLN A 1033 -20.33 -33.88 20.27
C GLN A 1033 -21.45 -34.90 19.99
N ALA A 1034 -22.19 -34.73 18.90
CA ALA A 1034 -23.22 -35.66 18.47
C ALA A 1034 -22.63 -37.03 18.11
N VAL A 1035 -21.54 -37.04 17.33
CA VAL A 1035 -20.83 -38.27 16.97
C VAL A 1035 -20.26 -38.96 18.22
N ALA A 1036 -19.64 -38.21 19.14
CA ALA A 1036 -19.14 -38.76 20.39
C ALA A 1036 -20.26 -39.35 21.27
N SER A 1037 -21.40 -38.68 21.38
CA SER A 1037 -22.58 -39.18 22.11
C SER A 1037 -23.10 -40.51 21.54
N ILE A 1038 -23.17 -40.63 20.20
CA ILE A 1038 -23.57 -41.87 19.51
C ILE A 1038 -22.57 -43.00 19.78
N ILE A 1039 -21.26 -42.72 19.72
CA ILE A 1039 -20.20 -43.73 19.90
C ILE A 1039 -20.11 -44.20 21.36
N PHE A 1040 -20.19 -43.30 22.35
CA PHE A 1040 -20.22 -43.69 23.75
C PHE A 1040 -21.45 -44.52 24.10
N GLY A 1041 -22.60 -44.24 23.48
CA GLY A 1041 -23.82 -45.04 23.62
C GLY A 1041 -23.64 -46.47 23.11
N GLN A 1042 -22.92 -46.66 22.00
CA GLN A 1042 -22.62 -47.98 21.45
C GLN A 1042 -21.62 -48.77 22.26
N LYS A 1043 -20.56 -48.12 22.75
CA LYS A 1043 -19.53 -48.75 23.58
C LYS A 1043 -19.99 -49.01 25.03
N ARG A 1044 -21.31 -49.04 25.27
CA ARG A 1044 -21.98 -49.30 26.56
C ARG A 1044 -21.65 -48.31 27.69
N LEU A 1045 -21.27 -47.07 27.38
CA LEU A 1045 -21.00 -46.02 28.36
C LEU A 1045 -22.12 -44.96 28.35
N GLY A 1046 -23.31 -45.36 28.84
CA GLY A 1046 -24.54 -44.56 28.77
C GLY A 1046 -24.46 -43.21 29.50
N THR A 1047 -23.75 -43.14 30.61
CA THR A 1047 -23.56 -41.89 31.38
C THR A 1047 -22.77 -40.85 30.57
N ALA A 1048 -21.64 -41.23 29.97
CA ALA A 1048 -20.85 -40.36 29.11
C ALA A 1048 -21.63 -39.91 27.86
N SER A 1049 -22.44 -40.79 27.28
CA SER A 1049 -23.32 -40.46 26.15
C SER A 1049 -24.34 -39.36 26.50
N ALA A 1050 -24.99 -39.45 27.66
CA ALA A 1050 -25.94 -38.45 28.16
C ALA A 1050 -25.26 -37.10 28.43
N PHE A 1051 -24.10 -37.10 29.09
CA PHE A 1051 -23.33 -35.88 29.34
C PHE A 1051 -22.75 -35.26 28.05
N ALA A 1052 -22.40 -36.06 27.05
CA ALA A 1052 -22.01 -35.55 25.73
C ALA A 1052 -23.20 -34.91 25.00
N PHE A 1053 -24.42 -35.43 25.16
CA PHE A 1053 -25.63 -34.81 24.62
C PHE A 1053 -25.96 -33.48 25.32
N ILE A 1054 -25.81 -33.40 26.65
CA ILE A 1054 -25.96 -32.15 27.41
C ILE A 1054 -24.98 -31.07 26.89
N LEU A 1055 -23.77 -31.48 26.50
CA LEU A 1055 -22.77 -30.56 25.94
C LEU A 1055 -23.24 -29.90 24.62
N ILE A 1056 -24.06 -30.58 23.81
CA ILE A 1056 -24.69 -30.00 22.60
C ILE A 1056 -25.64 -28.85 22.96
N ILE A 1057 -26.41 -29.03 24.04
CA ILE A 1057 -27.32 -27.99 24.56
C ILE A 1057 -26.49 -26.78 25.02
N PHE A 1058 -25.42 -27.00 25.78
CA PHE A 1058 -24.52 -25.92 26.21
C PHE A 1058 -23.86 -25.21 25.02
N THR A 1059 -23.36 -25.93 24.02
CA THR A 1059 -22.80 -25.34 22.79
C THR A 1059 -23.84 -24.46 22.07
N SER A 1060 -25.09 -24.91 22.02
CA SER A 1060 -26.18 -24.18 21.38
C SER A 1060 -26.55 -22.91 22.15
N LEU A 1061 -26.60 -22.98 23.49
CA LEU A 1061 -26.82 -21.83 24.37
C LEU A 1061 -25.67 -20.81 24.27
N PHE A 1062 -24.42 -21.28 24.24
CA PHE A 1062 -23.23 -20.44 24.04
C PHE A 1062 -23.30 -19.70 22.69
N ASN A 1063 -23.68 -20.39 21.62
CA ASN A 1063 -23.84 -19.76 20.32
C ASN A 1063 -24.97 -18.72 20.31
N LEU A 1064 -26.10 -19.01 20.97
CA LEU A 1064 -27.20 -18.06 21.12
C LEU A 1064 -26.73 -16.80 21.86
N TYR A 1065 -25.99 -16.97 22.96
CA TYR A 1065 -25.40 -15.87 23.73
C TYR A 1065 -24.46 -15.01 22.86
N CYS A 1066 -23.51 -15.64 22.15
CA CYS A 1066 -22.57 -14.92 21.30
C CYS A 1066 -23.28 -14.19 20.15
N ARG A 1067 -24.28 -14.81 19.54
CA ARG A 1067 -25.08 -14.18 18.48
C ARG A 1067 -25.84 -12.97 19.01
N HIS A 1068 -26.50 -13.08 20.17
CA HIS A 1068 -27.23 -11.97 20.77
C HIS A 1068 -26.28 -10.81 21.15
N ARG A 1069 -25.08 -11.13 21.67
CA ARG A 1069 -24.13 -10.13 22.16
C ARG A 1069 -23.36 -9.40 21.05
N PHE A 1070 -22.87 -10.13 20.04
CA PHE A 1070 -21.90 -9.61 19.08
C PHE A 1070 -22.43 -9.43 17.65
N LEU A 1071 -23.39 -10.24 17.20
CA LEU A 1071 -23.91 -10.14 15.82
C LEU A 1071 -24.48 -8.74 15.48
N PRO A 1072 -25.17 -8.02 16.39
CA PRO A 1072 -25.65 -6.67 16.12
C PRO A 1072 -24.53 -5.68 15.73
N LEU A 1073 -23.30 -5.89 16.22
CA LEU A 1073 -22.14 -5.03 15.88
C LEU A 1073 -21.64 -5.24 14.44
N PHE A 1074 -22.01 -6.37 13.81
CA PHE A 1074 -21.68 -6.68 12.42
C PHE A 1074 -22.73 -6.23 11.43
N THR A 1075 -23.97 -6.00 11.89
CA THR A 1075 -25.06 -5.52 11.04
C THR A 1075 -25.23 -4.01 11.16
N ASN A 1076 -25.08 -3.46 12.35
CA ASN A 1076 -25.42 -2.07 12.66
C ASN A 1076 -24.16 -1.26 12.96
N LYS A 1077 -24.25 0.07 12.75
CA LYS A 1077 -23.23 1.03 13.17
C LYS A 1077 -23.70 1.74 14.44
N ALA A 1078 -22.78 2.08 15.35
CA ALA A 1078 -23.14 2.77 16.58
C ALA A 1078 -23.51 4.23 16.28
N ALA A 1079 -24.71 4.66 16.70
CA ALA A 1079 -25.19 6.02 16.49
C ALA A 1079 -24.26 7.07 17.12
N GLN A 1080 -23.77 6.78 18.33
CA GLN A 1080 -22.84 7.64 19.07
C GLN A 1080 -21.58 7.95 18.25
N ASP A 1081 -20.94 6.93 17.68
CA ASP A 1081 -19.73 7.10 16.86
C ASP A 1081 -20.01 7.93 15.61
N LEU A 1082 -21.16 7.71 14.95
CA LEU A 1082 -21.55 8.47 13.75
C LEU A 1082 -21.79 9.95 14.07
N ILE A 1083 -22.48 10.25 15.18
CA ILE A 1083 -22.76 11.63 15.62
C ILE A 1083 -21.46 12.34 16.00
N GLU A 1084 -20.55 11.67 16.70
CA GLU A 1084 -19.27 12.27 17.10
C GLU A 1084 -18.39 12.57 15.89
N MET A 1085 -18.39 11.67 14.88
CA MET A 1085 -17.72 11.95 13.60
C MET A 1085 -18.35 13.12 12.84
N ASP A 1086 -19.68 13.25 12.86
CA ASP A 1086 -20.39 14.38 12.23
C ASP A 1086 -20.00 15.70 12.92
N ARG A 1087 -20.03 15.76 14.26
CA ARG A 1087 -19.61 16.93 15.06
C ARG A 1087 -18.16 17.33 14.81
N HIS A 1088 -17.26 16.34 14.74
CA HIS A 1088 -15.85 16.61 14.47
C HIS A 1088 -15.63 17.22 13.08
N ASP A 1089 -16.36 16.75 12.07
CA ASP A 1089 -16.26 17.31 10.70
C ASP A 1089 -16.89 18.70 10.59
N GLU A 1090 -17.94 18.98 11.35
CA GLU A 1090 -18.52 20.32 11.51
C GLU A 1090 -17.53 21.29 12.18
N HIS A 1091 -16.97 20.92 13.34
CA HIS A 1091 -16.00 21.75 14.06
C HIS A 1091 -14.70 21.99 13.28
N SER A 1092 -14.29 21.04 12.42
CA SER A 1092 -13.08 21.17 11.61
C SER A 1092 -13.30 21.89 10.27
N GLY A 1093 -14.54 22.29 9.95
CA GLY A 1093 -14.88 22.98 8.69
C GLY A 1093 -14.74 22.12 7.43
N LYS A 1094 -14.68 20.79 7.57
CA LYS A 1094 -14.41 19.85 6.46
C LYS A 1094 -15.68 19.22 5.87
N LEU A 1095 -16.83 19.43 6.51
CA LEU A 1095 -18.09 18.81 6.10
C LEU A 1095 -18.46 19.17 4.65
N GLU A 1096 -18.34 20.44 4.26
CA GLU A 1096 -18.75 20.91 2.93
C GLU A 1096 -17.92 20.29 1.80
N GLU A 1097 -16.61 20.11 2.03
CA GLU A 1097 -15.73 19.40 1.10
C GLU A 1097 -16.15 17.93 0.92
N VAL A 1098 -16.55 17.27 2.01
CA VAL A 1098 -17.03 15.88 1.98
C VAL A 1098 -18.33 15.76 1.20
N LEU A 1099 -19.28 16.69 1.41
CA LEU A 1099 -20.58 16.70 0.72
C LEU A 1099 -20.42 16.93 -0.79
N LEU A 1100 -19.54 17.82 -1.22
CA LEU A 1100 -19.26 18.04 -2.65
C LEU A 1100 -18.69 16.79 -3.33
N ARG A 1101 -17.76 16.09 -2.68
CA ARG A 1101 -17.21 14.82 -3.20
C ARG A 1101 -18.26 13.70 -3.26
N LEU A 1102 -19.20 13.69 -2.30
CA LEU A 1102 -20.25 12.69 -2.20
C LEU A 1102 -21.13 12.64 -3.47
N LEU A 1103 -21.53 13.80 -3.99
CA LEU A 1103 -22.41 13.93 -5.17
C LEU A 1103 -21.80 13.31 -6.44
N SER A 1104 -20.48 13.27 -6.55
CA SER A 1104 -19.76 12.69 -7.69
C SER A 1104 -19.46 11.19 -7.56
N SER A 1105 -19.71 10.59 -6.38
CA SER A 1105 -19.17 9.29 -6.01
C SER A 1105 -19.88 8.10 -6.66
N TYR A 1106 -21.20 8.19 -6.91
CA TYR A 1106 -22.03 7.06 -7.39
C TYR A 1106 -22.46 7.22 -8.85
N ASN A 1107 -21.52 7.57 -9.73
CA ASN A 1107 -21.77 7.70 -11.17
C ASN A 1107 -21.34 6.44 -11.94
N LYS A 1108 -22.25 5.92 -12.77
CA LYS A 1108 -22.04 4.72 -13.61
C LYS A 1108 -21.09 4.96 -14.79
N VAL A 1109 -20.82 6.22 -15.12
CA VAL A 1109 -19.98 6.67 -16.24
C VAL A 1109 -18.69 7.26 -15.67
N GLY A 1110 -17.53 6.69 -16.02
CA GLY A 1110 -16.24 7.30 -15.71
C GLY A 1110 -16.14 8.68 -16.35
N SER A 1111 -15.46 9.62 -15.69
CA SER A 1111 -15.41 11.03 -16.10
C SER A 1111 -15.08 11.18 -17.59
N TYR A 1112 -16.09 11.48 -18.40
CA TYR A 1112 -15.90 12.06 -19.71
C TYR A 1112 -15.91 13.58 -19.53
N SER A 1113 -14.77 14.20 -19.82
CA SER A 1113 -14.66 15.64 -20.03
C SER A 1113 -15.45 15.99 -21.29
N GLY A 1114 -16.60 16.63 -21.11
CA GLY A 1114 -17.46 17.08 -22.20
C GLY A 1114 -18.90 17.19 -21.72
N ASN A 1115 -19.24 18.39 -21.21
CA ASN A 1115 -20.59 18.87 -20.87
C ASN A 1115 -21.56 17.79 -20.35
N HIS A 1116 -21.40 17.40 -19.08
CA HIS A 1116 -22.29 16.48 -18.36
C HIS A 1116 -23.05 17.26 -17.24
N PRO A 1117 -24.21 16.78 -16.75
CA PRO A 1117 -25.12 17.50 -15.82
C PRO A 1117 -24.57 17.70 -14.41
N THR A 1118 -23.27 17.49 -14.18
CA THR A 1118 -22.57 17.92 -12.96
C THR A 1118 -22.61 19.44 -12.81
N ASP A 1119 -22.60 20.19 -13.92
CA ASP A 1119 -22.71 21.65 -13.90
C ASP A 1119 -24.10 22.13 -13.45
N LEU A 1120 -25.15 21.32 -13.65
CA LEU A 1120 -26.52 21.60 -13.19
C LEU A 1120 -26.70 21.33 -11.69
N LEU A 1121 -26.10 20.27 -11.14
CA LEU A 1121 -26.15 19.97 -9.71
C LEU A 1121 -25.29 20.94 -8.87
N SER A 1122 -24.15 21.40 -9.41
CA SER A 1122 -23.39 22.49 -8.78
C SER A 1122 -24.10 23.84 -8.86
N ALA A 1123 -24.89 24.08 -9.92
CA ALA A 1123 -25.69 25.29 -10.07
C ALA A 1123 -26.91 25.29 -9.13
N GLU A 1124 -27.57 24.14 -8.92
CA GLU A 1124 -28.67 24.01 -7.95
C GLU A 1124 -28.19 24.18 -6.49
N TYR A 1125 -26.99 23.70 -6.15
CA TYR A 1125 -26.41 23.91 -4.81
C TYR A 1125 -26.04 25.38 -4.55
N LYS A 1126 -25.47 26.07 -5.55
CA LYS A 1126 -25.23 27.52 -5.47
C LYS A 1126 -26.55 28.30 -5.28
N LYS A 1127 -27.59 27.93 -6.02
CA LYS A 1127 -28.91 28.57 -5.93
C LYS A 1127 -29.55 28.40 -4.54
N TYR A 1128 -29.38 27.24 -3.90
CA TYR A 1128 -29.86 26.99 -2.53
C TYR A 1128 -29.03 27.68 -1.44
N SER A 1129 -27.72 27.81 -1.63
CA SER A 1129 -26.83 28.57 -0.72
C SER A 1129 -27.16 30.05 -0.75
N ASP A 1130 -27.42 30.61 -1.94
CA ASP A 1130 -27.75 32.03 -2.09
C ASP A 1130 -29.15 32.34 -1.55
N ASP A 1131 -30.15 31.45 -1.73
CA ASP A 1131 -31.50 31.62 -1.18
C ASP A 1131 -31.57 31.46 0.36
N ALA A 1132 -30.69 30.64 0.96
CA ALA A 1132 -30.62 30.49 2.42
C ALA A 1132 -29.97 31.71 3.10
N SER A 1133 -29.06 32.41 2.42
CA SER A 1133 -28.43 33.64 2.92
C SER A 1133 -29.37 34.86 2.92
N HIS A 1134 -30.46 34.80 2.17
CA HIS A 1134 -31.48 35.86 2.10
C HIS A 1134 -32.65 35.69 3.09
N LYS A 1135 -32.66 34.63 3.91
CA LYS A 1135 -33.69 34.37 4.92
C LYS A 1135 -33.14 34.07 6.32
N MET A 1136 -31.98 34.64 6.67
CA MET A 1136 -31.48 34.66 8.04
C MET A 1136 -31.35 36.09 8.56
#